data_AF-A0A5C7L0H3-F1
#
_entry.id   AF-A0A5C7L0H3-F1
#
_cell.length_a   1.000
_cell.length_b   1.000
_cell.length_c   1.000
_cell.angle_alpha   90.00
_cell.angle_beta   90.00
_cell.angle_gamma   90.00
#
_symmetry.space_group_name_H-M   'P 1'
#
loop_
_entity.id
_entity.type
_entity.pdbx_description
1 polymer ?
#
loop_
_entity_poly.entity_id
_entity_poly.type
_entity_poly.pdbx_seq_one_letter_code
_entity_poly.pdbx_strand_id
1 'polypeptide(L)'
;MSSFLGKNQTKTVMIQPRMYRMSDMMYRSLLKRFFAPQCFLGLLALGFLLAAYPSTVQGASYDYYVKEGENGDGGEDDPFGSIKDAIEAIDDDRGKKVYVASGSYGGEVTIPKDTTIVGSDPKQVTITGDMILADGVELKKLGFSGAGDVLVTKNARVVLENLRFKDISRTAIKTEPGNTVLVLRDSMIEKAGKGMYLQAGTRVEIEGVEVVGGREEGIDIRENVSGYIKKSNFRNNAESGIEIILGSAEMAITDNTFSGNGASGVAAQFFDGAKKLGNVRVEGNTFSKNDWGVECKAPKGRLDSSFYYLNSLKILNNVYQNNKSGEIAPACKILTDEERLAFEKEAAEQEALIAERKATLNLSEAVLADRLSKSIEFRTTKVAQYATEERTRLEPLFQTLNQLTENGKQEVTSLAAKRSAWTCYLLGVEGDVAELNRTLEALDRLRTELGQAKGTLYEPNQLTLTAQLSELEALQQKIRETLTSPMCRFSFLGWTSRFWSQPDTGKLFGLGLETLQWPEVQGEAKALFLGHLGYYPRVREVAVRSGDERLVAGLLERAMSYAAIIGDLRYPLGGAEDPLPPPQMTSEYSFPVRFGNIFAGANIRALHVSASPAQIQINPDAFKKTGANLAYANIQTIGAVSGGVRIAETQLGERVLHWVDYREGENLDVLRQAITPFTSNNEPVVVLLSWDEKQGKVMTPKREALVRDLVQAGVSLVIGTGVMAPFEQKLVDGVPFYFSLGSAFEKFQTGDASKKSVALEMQISLEGKLEVAEKNLNFTAEKGLEILP
;
A
#
# COMPACT_ATOMS: atom_id res chain seq x y z
N MET A 1 -71.31 16.99 24.79
CA MET A 1 -70.98 18.10 25.70
C MET A 1 -69.60 18.63 25.31
N SER A 2 -69.54 19.92 24.94
CA SER A 2 -68.40 20.86 24.81
C SER A 2 -67.06 20.35 24.27
N SER A 3 -66.60 20.66 23.05
CA SER A 3 -66.16 21.95 22.49
C SER A 3 -65.14 22.73 23.33
N PHE A 4 -63.89 22.86 22.86
CA PHE A 4 -63.10 24.07 23.05
C PHE A 4 -62.01 24.23 21.98
N LEU A 5 -62.01 25.39 21.34
CA LEU A 5 -61.11 25.88 20.30
C LEU A 5 -59.84 26.46 20.90
N GLY A 6 -58.67 26.16 20.29
CA GLY A 6 -57.40 26.81 20.57
C GLY A 6 -56.88 27.53 19.32
N LYS A 7 -56.98 28.87 19.33
CA LYS A 7 -56.35 29.78 18.36
C LYS A 7 -54.84 29.76 18.55
N ASN A 8 -54.05 29.73 17.47
CA ASN A 8 -52.65 30.15 17.51
C ASN A 8 -52.35 31.18 16.42
N GLN A 9 -51.66 32.21 16.88
CA GLN A 9 -51.47 33.51 16.26
C GLN A 9 -50.42 33.48 15.13
N THR A 10 -50.71 34.27 14.11
CA THR A 10 -49.80 34.72 13.05
C THR A 10 -48.62 35.50 13.64
N LYS A 11 -47.39 35.06 13.37
CA LYS A 11 -46.17 35.87 13.52
C LYS A 11 -45.86 36.56 12.21
N THR A 12 -46.16 37.86 12.15
CA THR A 12 -45.68 38.80 11.15
C THR A 12 -44.22 39.13 11.45
N VAL A 13 -43.29 38.77 10.56
CA VAL A 13 -41.90 39.23 10.61
C VAL A 13 -41.82 40.56 9.85
N MET A 14 -41.76 41.66 10.59
CA MET A 14 -41.35 42.96 10.05
C MET A 14 -39.83 42.96 9.85
N ILE A 15 -39.39 43.11 8.60
CA ILE A 15 -38.01 43.47 8.26
C ILE A 15 -38.00 44.98 8.00
N GLN A 16 -37.37 45.75 8.90
CA GLN A 16 -36.99 47.13 8.63
C GLN A 16 -35.65 47.18 7.87
N PRO A 17 -35.45 48.15 6.96
CA PRO A 17 -34.20 48.32 6.24
C PRO A 17 -33.22 49.16 7.06
N ARG A 18 -32.04 48.63 7.34
CA ARG A 18 -30.90 49.44 7.79
C ARG A 18 -30.10 49.90 6.58
N MET A 19 -30.16 51.22 6.34
CA MET A 19 -29.18 51.97 5.58
C MET A 19 -27.78 51.76 6.17
N TYR A 20 -26.84 51.33 5.34
CA TYR A 20 -25.45 51.80 5.39
C TYR A 20 -25.03 52.17 3.97
N ARG A 21 -24.86 53.49 3.78
CA ARG A 21 -24.13 54.10 2.68
C ARG A 21 -22.62 54.04 2.99
N MET A 22 -21.85 54.14 1.90
CA MET A 22 -20.42 54.49 1.80
C MET A 22 -19.45 53.30 1.72
N SER A 23 -19.23 52.82 0.50
CA SER A 23 -17.90 52.85 -0.15
C SER A 23 -17.99 52.18 -1.53
N ASP A 24 -18.59 52.88 -2.49
CA ASP A 24 -18.46 52.53 -3.90
C ASP A 24 -18.23 53.83 -4.68
N MET A 25 -16.99 54.31 -4.63
CA MET A 25 -16.57 55.51 -5.33
C MET A 25 -15.08 55.44 -5.68
N MET A 26 -14.66 54.41 -6.42
CA MET A 26 -13.34 54.43 -7.07
C MET A 26 -13.21 53.48 -8.27
N TYR A 27 -14.18 53.41 -9.19
CA TYR A 27 -13.91 52.77 -10.52
C TYR A 27 -14.82 53.25 -11.67
N ARG A 28 -15.21 54.53 -11.69
CA ARG A 28 -16.02 55.12 -12.80
C ARG A 28 -15.60 56.54 -13.23
N SER A 29 -14.33 56.94 -13.10
CA SER A 29 -13.88 58.28 -13.53
C SER A 29 -12.64 58.33 -14.43
N LEU A 30 -12.28 57.25 -15.12
CA LEU A 30 -11.11 57.23 -16.04
C LEU A 30 -11.45 57.01 -17.52
N LEU A 31 -12.71 57.21 -17.94
CA LEU A 31 -13.14 56.97 -19.33
C LEU A 31 -14.00 58.08 -19.96
N LYS A 32 -14.00 59.29 -19.39
CA LYS A 32 -14.70 60.45 -19.98
C LYS A 32 -13.91 61.73 -19.79
N ARG A 33 -12.84 61.92 -20.57
CA ARG A 33 -12.22 63.21 -20.95
C ARG A 33 -11.00 62.91 -21.80
N PHE A 34 -11.19 62.68 -23.10
CA PHE A 34 -10.22 62.93 -24.18
C PHE A 34 -10.85 62.45 -25.50
N PHE A 35 -11.83 63.19 -26.02
CA PHE A 35 -12.23 63.07 -27.42
C PHE A 35 -12.65 64.45 -27.91
N ALA A 36 -11.72 65.15 -28.55
CA ALA A 36 -11.99 66.33 -29.35
C ALA A 36 -12.37 65.86 -30.78
N PRO A 37 -13.52 66.27 -31.34
CA PRO A 37 -14.05 65.70 -32.58
C PRO A 37 -13.53 66.38 -33.86
N GLN A 38 -12.29 66.87 -33.88
CA GLN A 38 -11.76 67.62 -35.04
C GLN A 38 -10.49 67.05 -35.70
N CYS A 39 -9.95 65.92 -35.23
CA CYS A 39 -8.82 65.24 -35.89
C CYS A 39 -9.18 63.96 -36.67
N PHE A 40 -10.46 63.55 -36.68
CA PHE A 40 -10.86 62.22 -37.20
C PHE A 40 -11.09 62.16 -38.72
N LEU A 41 -11.20 63.31 -39.41
CA LEU A 41 -11.38 63.34 -40.88
C LEU A 41 -10.07 63.41 -41.67
N GLY A 42 -8.94 63.79 -41.04
CA GLY A 42 -7.62 63.81 -41.69
C GLY A 42 -6.89 62.45 -41.67
N LEU A 43 -7.10 61.65 -40.63
CA LEU A 43 -6.46 60.34 -40.46
C LEU A 43 -7.15 59.21 -41.23
N LEU A 44 -8.45 59.36 -41.56
CA LEU A 44 -9.18 58.43 -42.42
C LEU A 44 -8.81 58.58 -43.90
N ALA A 45 -8.38 59.76 -44.35
CA ALA A 45 -7.93 59.98 -45.73
C ALA A 45 -6.48 59.51 -45.98
N LEU A 46 -5.61 59.57 -44.97
CA LEU A 46 -4.22 59.06 -45.07
C LEU A 46 -4.13 57.55 -44.84
N GLY A 47 -5.02 56.97 -44.03
CA GLY A 47 -5.17 55.52 -43.86
C GLY A 47 -5.73 54.81 -45.10
N PHE A 48 -6.55 55.49 -45.91
CA PHE A 48 -7.06 54.95 -47.18
C PHE A 48 -6.01 54.97 -48.31
N LEU A 49 -5.01 55.86 -48.24
CA LEU A 49 -3.93 55.96 -49.23
C LEU A 49 -2.75 55.01 -48.94
N LEU A 50 -2.57 54.56 -47.69
CA LEU A 50 -1.57 53.54 -47.33
C LEU A 50 -2.10 52.09 -47.43
N ALA A 51 -3.43 51.89 -47.50
CA ALA A 51 -4.06 50.59 -47.76
C ALA A 51 -4.12 50.21 -49.25
N ALA A 52 -3.67 51.10 -50.15
CA ALA A 52 -3.62 50.88 -51.60
C ALA A 52 -2.21 50.57 -52.13
N TYR A 53 -1.24 50.28 -51.24
CA TYR A 53 -0.07 49.52 -51.69
C TYR A 53 -0.56 48.11 -51.98
N PRO A 54 -0.48 47.60 -53.23
CA PRO A 54 -0.59 46.17 -53.42
C PRO A 54 0.52 45.58 -52.56
N SER A 55 0.15 44.96 -51.44
CA SER A 55 1.01 43.96 -50.84
C SER A 55 1.41 43.09 -52.01
N THR A 56 2.67 43.20 -52.44
CA THR A 56 3.24 42.24 -53.38
C THR A 56 3.10 40.92 -52.64
N VAL A 57 1.99 40.23 -52.90
CA VAL A 57 1.79 38.85 -52.54
C VAL A 57 3.00 38.21 -53.20
N GLN A 58 4.04 37.95 -52.40
CA GLN A 58 5.12 37.09 -52.81
C GLN A 58 4.38 35.82 -53.22
N GLY A 59 4.26 35.63 -54.54
CA GLY A 59 3.63 34.44 -55.09
C GLY A 59 4.35 33.29 -54.43
N ALA A 60 3.63 32.49 -53.65
CA ALA A 60 4.21 31.30 -53.08
C ALA A 60 4.74 30.49 -54.26
N SER A 61 6.05 30.29 -54.35
CA SER A 61 6.63 29.42 -55.36
C SER A 61 6.28 27.99 -54.98
N TYR A 62 5.67 27.26 -55.91
CA TYR A 62 5.38 25.85 -55.76
C TYR A 62 6.40 25.03 -56.55
N ASP A 63 6.64 23.81 -56.09
CA ASP A 63 7.60 22.91 -56.73
C ASP A 63 6.97 22.22 -57.94
N TYR A 64 5.67 21.94 -57.86
CA TYR A 64 4.90 21.30 -58.93
C TYR A 64 3.55 21.97 -59.11
N TYR A 65 3.07 22.03 -60.36
CA TYR A 65 1.78 22.58 -60.74
C TYR A 65 0.94 21.50 -61.43
N VAL A 66 -0.35 21.46 -61.09
CA VAL A 66 -1.33 20.50 -61.63
C VAL A 66 -2.49 21.28 -62.25
N LYS A 67 -2.88 20.93 -63.47
CA LYS A 67 -4.02 21.51 -64.18
C LYS A 67 -4.68 20.45 -65.05
N GLU A 68 -5.99 20.26 -64.86
CA GLU A 68 -6.79 19.27 -65.59
C GLU A 68 -6.62 19.40 -67.12
N GLY A 69 -6.34 18.27 -67.78
CA GLY A 69 -6.22 18.16 -69.24
C GLY A 69 -4.82 18.45 -69.80
N GLU A 70 -3.87 18.89 -68.98
CA GLU A 70 -2.48 19.10 -69.37
C GLU A 70 -1.67 17.78 -69.27
N ASN A 71 -0.49 17.71 -69.88
CA ASN A 71 0.41 16.54 -69.81
C ASN A 71 1.88 16.96 -69.74
N GLY A 72 2.16 18.05 -69.02
CA GLY A 72 3.46 18.68 -68.94
C GLY A 72 4.44 18.04 -67.96
N ASP A 73 5.55 18.72 -67.71
CA ASP A 73 6.62 18.30 -66.79
C ASP A 73 6.44 18.74 -65.32
N GLY A 74 5.32 19.42 -65.02
CA GLY A 74 4.97 19.91 -63.70
C GLY A 74 5.45 21.32 -63.37
N GLY A 75 6.11 22.01 -64.32
CA GLY A 75 6.43 23.43 -64.20
C GLY A 75 5.18 24.33 -64.23
N GLU A 76 5.33 25.59 -63.84
CA GLU A 76 4.22 26.57 -63.87
C GLU A 76 3.66 26.79 -65.28
N ASP A 77 4.55 26.83 -66.27
CA ASP A 77 4.20 27.00 -67.69
C ASP A 77 3.82 25.68 -68.39
N ASP A 78 4.12 24.53 -67.78
CA ASP A 78 3.87 23.18 -68.33
C ASP A 78 3.42 22.19 -67.22
N PRO A 79 2.21 22.37 -66.67
CA PRO A 79 1.76 21.62 -65.49
C PRO A 79 1.38 20.17 -65.78
N PHE A 80 1.36 19.34 -64.74
CA PHE A 80 0.86 17.97 -64.81
C PHE A 80 -0.66 17.91 -64.98
N GLY A 81 -1.16 16.87 -65.65
CA GLY A 81 -2.59 16.63 -65.85
C GLY A 81 -3.34 16.13 -64.63
N SER A 82 -2.64 15.47 -63.71
CA SER A 82 -3.24 14.86 -62.52
C SER A 82 -2.41 15.07 -61.26
N ILE A 83 -3.07 15.00 -60.10
CA ILE A 83 -2.40 15.04 -58.80
C ILE A 83 -1.48 13.82 -58.65
N LYS A 84 -1.89 12.66 -59.18
CA LYS A 84 -1.09 11.43 -59.12
C LYS A 84 0.25 11.60 -59.83
N ASP A 85 0.26 12.17 -61.03
CA ASP A 85 1.51 12.40 -61.78
C ASP A 85 2.45 13.34 -61.02
N ALA A 86 1.89 14.41 -60.41
CA ALA A 86 2.67 15.31 -59.57
C ALA A 86 3.26 14.61 -58.34
N ILE A 87 2.51 13.72 -57.70
CA ILE A 87 2.99 12.95 -56.55
C ILE A 87 4.05 11.92 -56.96
N GLU A 88 3.89 11.23 -58.09
CA GLU A 88 4.88 10.29 -58.62
C GLU A 88 6.17 10.99 -59.08
N ALA A 89 6.08 12.27 -59.44
CA ALA A 89 7.21 13.10 -59.81
C ALA A 89 7.95 13.75 -58.61
N ILE A 90 7.44 13.62 -57.38
CA ILE A 90 8.15 14.07 -56.17
C ILE A 90 9.41 13.21 -56.01
N ASP A 91 10.56 13.84 -56.20
CA ASP A 91 11.87 13.30 -55.88
C ASP A 91 12.47 14.04 -54.66
N ASP A 92 13.63 13.57 -54.17
CA ASP A 92 14.31 14.19 -53.03
C ASP A 92 15.04 15.50 -53.40
N ASP A 93 15.17 15.82 -54.70
CA ASP A 93 15.96 16.95 -55.21
C ASP A 93 15.09 18.22 -55.43
N ARG A 94 13.77 18.07 -55.60
CA ARG A 94 12.77 19.15 -55.64
C ARG A 94 11.98 19.20 -54.33
N GLY A 95 11.46 20.38 -53.98
CA GLY A 95 10.59 20.51 -52.80
C GLY A 95 9.26 19.75 -52.98
N LYS A 96 8.48 19.64 -51.90
CA LYS A 96 7.23 18.84 -51.87
C LYS A 96 5.95 19.69 -51.86
N LYS A 97 5.95 20.85 -52.52
CA LYS A 97 4.79 21.74 -52.60
C LYS A 97 4.11 21.64 -53.95
N VAL A 98 2.87 21.18 -53.96
CA VAL A 98 2.05 21.02 -55.17
C VAL A 98 0.94 22.07 -55.18
N TYR A 99 0.85 22.83 -56.26
CA TYR A 99 -0.30 23.69 -56.54
C TYR A 99 -1.29 22.98 -57.48
N VAL A 100 -2.57 23.03 -57.14
CA VAL A 100 -3.64 22.42 -57.93
C VAL A 100 -4.56 23.51 -58.44
N ALA A 101 -4.56 23.72 -59.75
CA ALA A 101 -5.45 24.65 -60.42
C ALA A 101 -6.89 24.14 -60.39
N SER A 102 -7.84 25.04 -60.67
CA SER A 102 -9.26 24.72 -60.76
C SER A 102 -9.51 23.59 -61.77
N GLY A 103 -10.31 22.59 -61.39
CA GLY A 103 -10.53 21.38 -62.18
C GLY A 103 -11.08 20.22 -61.36
N SER A 104 -11.36 19.11 -62.03
CA SER A 104 -11.81 17.85 -61.44
C SER A 104 -10.72 16.79 -61.54
N TYR A 105 -10.29 16.25 -60.41
CA TYR A 105 -9.18 15.30 -60.31
C TYR A 105 -9.68 14.00 -59.71
N GLY A 106 -9.61 12.91 -60.48
CA GLY A 106 -10.10 11.60 -60.07
C GLY A 106 -8.97 10.63 -59.69
N GLY A 107 -9.34 9.60 -58.93
CA GLY A 107 -8.46 8.48 -58.60
C GLY A 107 -7.97 8.49 -57.15
N GLU A 108 -7.56 7.30 -56.69
CA GLU A 108 -6.91 7.14 -55.39
C GLU A 108 -5.47 7.64 -55.45
N VAL A 109 -5.05 8.38 -54.41
CA VAL A 109 -3.68 8.89 -54.30
C VAL A 109 -3.16 8.78 -52.86
N THR A 110 -1.93 8.29 -52.72
CA THR A 110 -1.21 8.29 -51.44
C THR A 110 -0.24 9.45 -51.42
N ILE A 111 -0.45 10.39 -50.50
CA ILE A 111 0.38 11.59 -50.36
C ILE A 111 1.61 11.25 -49.50
N PRO A 112 2.83 11.41 -50.03
CA PRO A 112 4.06 11.07 -49.31
C PRO A 112 4.31 12.05 -48.17
N LYS A 113 5.22 11.66 -47.27
CA LYS A 113 5.54 12.45 -46.07
C LYS A 113 6.02 13.87 -46.40
N ASP A 114 5.67 14.79 -45.52
CA ASP A 114 6.08 16.21 -45.57
C ASP A 114 5.65 16.95 -46.85
N THR A 115 4.55 16.51 -47.46
CA THR A 115 4.01 17.10 -48.70
C THR A 115 2.94 18.13 -48.40
N THR A 116 3.00 19.28 -49.07
CA THR A 116 1.96 20.32 -49.01
C THR A 116 1.22 20.39 -50.34
N ILE A 117 -0.09 20.26 -50.32
CA ILE A 117 -0.94 20.44 -51.51
C ILE A 117 -1.87 21.63 -51.29
N VAL A 118 -1.83 22.59 -52.22
CA VAL A 118 -2.63 23.81 -52.16
C VAL A 118 -3.48 23.93 -53.42
N GLY A 119 -4.80 23.91 -53.25
CA GLY A 119 -5.74 24.22 -54.32
C GLY A 119 -5.89 25.72 -54.57
N SER A 120 -6.36 26.07 -55.77
CA SER A 120 -6.73 27.44 -56.13
C SER A 120 -7.87 27.96 -55.23
N ASP A 121 -8.91 27.15 -55.06
CA ASP A 121 -10.11 27.43 -54.24
C ASP A 121 -10.87 26.11 -53.96
N PRO A 122 -11.37 25.87 -52.73
CA PRO A 122 -12.03 24.61 -52.37
C PRO A 122 -13.39 24.38 -53.05
N LYS A 123 -13.95 25.38 -53.74
CA LYS A 123 -15.15 25.22 -54.58
C LYS A 123 -14.80 24.99 -56.05
N GLN A 124 -13.57 25.26 -56.46
CA GLN A 124 -13.12 25.15 -57.85
C GLN A 124 -12.23 23.94 -58.11
N VAL A 125 -11.54 23.43 -57.08
CA VAL A 125 -10.81 22.17 -57.14
C VAL A 125 -11.68 21.06 -56.57
N THR A 126 -11.99 20.04 -57.35
CA THR A 126 -12.79 18.88 -56.89
C THR A 126 -12.01 17.59 -57.04
N ILE A 127 -11.76 16.91 -55.93
CA ILE A 127 -11.11 15.61 -55.88
C ILE A 127 -12.18 14.52 -55.75
N THR A 128 -12.11 13.51 -56.61
CA THR A 128 -13.03 12.36 -56.69
C THR A 128 -12.25 11.06 -56.54
N GLY A 129 -11.99 10.66 -55.29
CA GLY A 129 -11.20 9.48 -54.97
C GLY A 129 -10.67 9.52 -53.55
N ASP A 130 -10.11 8.39 -53.10
CA ASP A 130 -9.53 8.28 -51.77
C ASP A 130 -8.17 9.00 -51.72
N MET A 131 -7.92 9.72 -50.63
CA MET A 131 -6.64 10.37 -50.39
C MET A 131 -6.04 9.87 -49.08
N ILE A 132 -4.90 9.17 -49.18
CA ILE A 132 -4.22 8.53 -48.06
C ILE A 132 -3.06 9.44 -47.64
N LEU A 133 -3.10 9.97 -46.41
CA LEU A 133 -2.16 10.97 -45.93
C LEU A 133 -1.09 10.32 -45.03
N ALA A 134 0.17 10.46 -45.43
CA ALA A 134 1.31 10.15 -44.58
C ALA A 134 1.59 11.24 -43.53
N ASP A 135 2.61 11.01 -42.70
CA ASP A 135 3.08 11.96 -41.69
C ASP A 135 3.61 13.27 -42.31
N GLY A 136 3.32 14.41 -41.68
CA GLY A 136 3.76 15.73 -42.14
C GLY A 136 2.96 16.32 -43.30
N VAL A 137 1.87 15.69 -43.73
CA VAL A 137 1.08 16.18 -44.88
C VAL A 137 0.22 17.39 -44.51
N GLU A 138 0.23 18.40 -45.39
CA GLU A 138 -0.64 19.57 -45.33
C GLU A 138 -1.54 19.67 -46.56
N LEU A 139 -2.85 19.80 -46.36
CA LEU A 139 -3.82 20.05 -47.44
C LEU A 139 -4.52 21.39 -47.23
N LYS A 140 -4.54 22.23 -48.27
CA LYS A 140 -5.13 23.57 -48.21
C LYS A 140 -6.01 23.86 -49.42
N LYS A 141 -7.18 24.47 -49.21
CA LYS A 141 -8.03 25.01 -50.30
C LYS A 141 -8.47 23.96 -51.35
N LEU A 142 -8.70 22.71 -50.93
CA LEU A 142 -9.15 21.63 -51.81
C LEU A 142 -10.63 21.29 -51.55
N GLY A 143 -11.35 20.96 -52.61
CA GLY A 143 -12.69 20.36 -52.54
C GLY A 143 -12.65 18.85 -52.78
N PHE A 144 -13.54 18.12 -52.13
CA PHE A 144 -13.70 16.66 -52.21
C PHE A 144 -15.17 16.32 -52.48
N SER A 145 -15.43 15.33 -53.33
CA SER A 145 -16.80 14.84 -53.59
C SER A 145 -16.85 13.37 -54.01
N GLY A 146 -18.05 12.79 -54.00
CA GLY A 146 -18.29 11.44 -54.48
C GLY A 146 -18.03 10.36 -53.42
N ALA A 147 -17.41 9.25 -53.79
CA ALA A 147 -17.20 8.13 -52.87
C ALA A 147 -15.90 8.18 -52.07
N GLY A 148 -15.02 9.14 -52.38
CA GLY A 148 -13.70 9.29 -51.78
C GLY A 148 -13.73 9.65 -50.30
N ASP A 149 -12.80 9.15 -49.50
CA ASP A 149 -12.49 9.63 -48.15
C ASP A 149 -11.04 10.14 -48.02
N VAL A 150 -10.79 10.95 -46.97
CA VAL A 150 -9.44 11.33 -46.56
C VAL A 150 -9.03 10.45 -45.38
N LEU A 151 -8.06 9.56 -45.61
CA LEU A 151 -7.54 8.64 -44.61
C LEU A 151 -6.21 9.14 -44.05
N VAL A 152 -6.19 9.48 -42.77
CA VAL A 152 -4.96 9.80 -42.03
C VAL A 152 -4.35 8.51 -41.50
N THR A 153 -3.17 8.18 -42.00
CA THR A 153 -2.49 6.93 -41.65
C THR A 153 -2.00 6.92 -40.19
N LYS A 154 -1.76 5.71 -39.69
CA LYS A 154 -1.34 5.46 -38.31
C LYS A 154 -0.10 6.27 -37.93
N ASN A 155 -0.20 6.98 -36.81
CA ASN A 155 0.87 7.84 -36.24
C ASN A 155 1.25 9.05 -37.10
N ALA A 156 0.46 9.39 -38.12
CA ALA A 156 0.71 10.58 -38.93
C ALA A 156 0.26 11.85 -38.20
N ARG A 157 1.01 12.94 -38.38
CA ARG A 157 0.58 14.30 -38.09
C ARG A 157 0.18 15.00 -39.38
N VAL A 158 -1.06 15.45 -39.47
CA VAL A 158 -1.58 16.12 -40.68
C VAL A 158 -2.28 17.43 -40.36
N VAL A 159 -2.22 18.37 -41.30
CA VAL A 159 -2.89 19.68 -41.22
C VAL A 159 -3.83 19.86 -42.41
N LEU A 160 -5.10 20.07 -42.13
CA LEU A 160 -6.18 20.23 -43.10
C LEU A 160 -6.80 21.62 -42.90
N GLU A 161 -6.73 22.49 -43.91
CA GLU A 161 -7.14 23.89 -43.78
C GLU A 161 -7.96 24.37 -44.97
N ASN A 162 -9.10 25.02 -44.70
CA ASN A 162 -9.99 25.57 -45.72
C ASN A 162 -10.37 24.52 -46.78
N LEU A 163 -10.75 23.33 -46.34
CA LEU A 163 -11.20 22.24 -47.21
C LEU A 163 -12.72 22.24 -47.33
N ARG A 164 -13.23 21.69 -48.43
CA ARG A 164 -14.66 21.46 -48.62
C ARG A 164 -14.95 20.03 -49.02
N PHE A 165 -15.66 19.30 -48.17
CA PHE A 165 -16.18 17.97 -48.46
C PHE A 165 -17.66 18.10 -48.80
N LYS A 166 -18.07 17.70 -50.00
CA LYS A 166 -19.45 17.87 -50.46
C LYS A 166 -19.99 16.58 -51.07
N ASP A 167 -21.16 16.16 -50.61
CA ASP A 167 -21.88 15.00 -51.13
C ASP A 167 -21.03 13.70 -51.06
N ILE A 168 -20.25 13.55 -49.97
CA ILE A 168 -19.44 12.35 -49.73
C ILE A 168 -20.35 11.17 -49.39
N SER A 169 -20.24 10.06 -50.12
CA SER A 169 -21.12 8.91 -49.91
C SER A 169 -20.82 8.14 -48.61
N ARG A 170 -19.54 8.16 -48.17
CA ARG A 170 -19.03 7.47 -46.98
C ARG A 170 -18.67 8.47 -45.86
N THR A 171 -17.56 8.24 -45.16
CA THR A 171 -17.00 9.19 -44.17
C THR A 171 -16.12 10.21 -44.88
N ALA A 172 -16.18 11.50 -44.52
CA ALA A 172 -15.31 12.49 -45.16
C ALA A 172 -13.85 12.37 -44.71
N ILE A 173 -13.60 12.24 -43.40
CA ILE A 173 -12.24 12.09 -42.84
C ILE A 173 -12.18 10.91 -41.86
N LYS A 174 -11.17 10.06 -41.99
CA LYS A 174 -10.90 8.93 -41.11
C LYS A 174 -9.47 8.99 -40.59
N THR A 175 -9.25 8.53 -39.37
CA THR A 175 -7.89 8.29 -38.84
C THR A 175 -7.72 6.81 -38.55
N GLU A 176 -6.52 6.27 -38.73
CA GLU A 176 -6.20 4.92 -38.22
C GLU A 176 -5.87 4.94 -36.71
N PRO A 177 -6.07 3.82 -35.98
CA PRO A 177 -5.70 3.72 -34.57
C PRO A 177 -4.17 3.86 -34.36
N GLY A 178 -3.76 4.75 -33.46
CA GLY A 178 -2.36 5.06 -33.17
C GLY A 178 -2.18 6.47 -32.63
N ASN A 179 -0.93 6.93 -32.53
CA ASN A 179 -0.58 8.26 -32.04
C ASN A 179 -0.76 9.35 -33.12
N THR A 180 -1.88 9.30 -33.84
CA THR A 180 -2.21 10.18 -34.96
C THR A 180 -2.52 11.58 -34.44
N VAL A 181 -2.08 12.62 -35.14
CA VAL A 181 -2.41 14.03 -34.83
C VAL A 181 -3.13 14.65 -36.02
N LEU A 182 -4.38 15.05 -35.83
CA LEU A 182 -5.19 15.70 -36.85
C LEU A 182 -5.49 17.14 -36.47
N VAL A 183 -5.02 18.09 -37.28
CA VAL A 183 -5.39 19.50 -37.17
C VAL A 183 -6.34 19.85 -38.32
N LEU A 184 -7.56 20.30 -38.00
CA LEU A 184 -8.56 20.69 -39.01
C LEU A 184 -9.08 22.10 -38.72
N ARG A 185 -8.96 23.00 -39.70
CA ARG A 185 -9.32 24.42 -39.55
C ARG A 185 -10.18 24.92 -40.70
N ASP A 186 -11.14 25.79 -40.37
CA ASP A 186 -11.90 26.62 -41.31
C ASP A 186 -12.49 25.84 -42.49
N SER A 187 -12.90 24.60 -42.24
CA SER A 187 -13.30 23.63 -43.26
C SER A 187 -14.79 23.32 -43.18
N MET A 188 -15.35 22.84 -44.29
CA MET A 188 -16.77 22.59 -44.43
C MET A 188 -17.02 21.15 -44.89
N ILE A 189 -17.89 20.43 -44.19
CA ILE A 189 -18.33 19.07 -44.52
C ILE A 189 -19.86 19.09 -44.71
N GLU A 190 -20.30 18.96 -45.96
CA GLU A 190 -21.70 19.04 -46.37
C GLU A 190 -22.17 17.69 -46.92
N LYS A 191 -23.27 17.15 -46.37
CA LYS A 191 -23.98 15.97 -46.88
C LYS A 191 -23.09 14.72 -47.01
N ALA A 192 -22.15 14.55 -46.10
CA ALA A 192 -21.39 13.31 -45.97
C ALA A 192 -22.28 12.17 -45.42
N GLY A 193 -21.85 10.91 -45.57
CA GLY A 193 -22.43 9.81 -44.81
C GLY A 193 -22.19 10.07 -43.31
N LYS A 194 -20.92 10.01 -42.92
CA LYS A 194 -20.41 10.45 -41.62
C LYS A 194 -19.43 11.60 -41.84
N GLY A 195 -19.42 12.62 -40.98
CA GLY A 195 -18.45 13.71 -41.16
C GLY A 195 -17.02 13.22 -40.89
N MET A 196 -16.76 12.75 -39.67
CA MET A 196 -15.44 12.26 -39.27
C MET A 196 -15.53 10.98 -38.44
N TYR A 197 -14.50 10.12 -38.56
CA TYR A 197 -14.34 8.93 -37.73
C TYR A 197 -12.93 8.88 -37.12
N LEU A 198 -12.85 9.20 -35.82
CA LEU A 198 -11.60 9.37 -35.07
C LEU A 198 -11.32 8.13 -34.22
N GLN A 199 -10.27 7.39 -34.57
CA GLN A 199 -9.89 6.12 -33.96
C GLN A 199 -9.04 6.31 -32.70
N ALA A 200 -8.94 5.24 -31.91
CA ALA A 200 -8.25 5.27 -30.62
C ALA A 200 -6.78 5.70 -30.71
N GLY A 201 -6.35 6.54 -29.75
CA GLY A 201 -5.00 7.12 -29.68
C GLY A 201 -4.85 8.46 -30.43
N THR A 202 -5.85 8.87 -31.20
CA THR A 202 -5.79 10.11 -31.98
C THR A 202 -5.79 11.35 -31.07
N ARG A 203 -4.97 12.34 -31.40
CA ARG A 203 -5.05 13.71 -30.87
C ARG A 203 -5.64 14.64 -31.93
N VAL A 204 -6.65 15.42 -31.58
CA VAL A 204 -7.32 16.33 -32.53
C VAL A 204 -7.30 17.80 -32.11
N GLU A 205 -7.17 18.68 -33.10
CA GLU A 205 -7.31 20.13 -32.96
C GLU A 205 -8.26 20.63 -34.04
N ILE A 206 -9.55 20.71 -33.71
CA ILE A 206 -10.62 21.08 -34.65
C ILE A 206 -11.13 22.48 -34.29
N GLU A 207 -11.03 23.44 -35.20
CA GLU A 207 -11.48 24.82 -34.99
C GLU A 207 -12.17 25.40 -36.23
N GLY A 208 -13.29 26.11 -36.04
CA GLY A 208 -13.95 26.84 -37.13
C GLY A 208 -14.56 25.93 -38.20
N VAL A 209 -14.93 24.69 -37.85
CA VAL A 209 -15.46 23.72 -38.81
C VAL A 209 -16.97 23.76 -38.89
N GLU A 210 -17.52 23.57 -40.09
CA GLU A 210 -18.95 23.44 -40.32
C GLU A 210 -19.29 22.02 -40.81
N VAL A 211 -20.14 21.30 -40.08
CA VAL A 211 -20.61 19.95 -40.45
C VAL A 211 -22.14 19.97 -40.60
N VAL A 212 -22.63 19.79 -41.82
CA VAL A 212 -24.03 20.07 -42.19
C VAL A 212 -24.66 18.92 -42.95
N GLY A 213 -25.84 18.49 -42.52
CA GLY A 213 -26.70 17.63 -43.34
C GLY A 213 -26.16 16.21 -43.53
N GLY A 214 -25.32 15.72 -42.62
CA GLY A 214 -24.81 14.36 -42.66
C GLY A 214 -25.91 13.31 -42.53
N ARG A 215 -25.72 12.13 -43.14
CA ARG A 215 -26.67 11.00 -43.05
C ARG A 215 -26.55 10.20 -41.76
N GLU A 216 -25.46 10.37 -41.01
CA GLU A 216 -25.19 9.76 -39.70
C GLU A 216 -24.76 10.86 -38.71
N GLU A 217 -23.74 10.62 -37.87
CA GLU A 217 -23.16 11.61 -36.96
C GLU A 217 -22.22 12.59 -37.67
N GLY A 218 -22.09 13.79 -37.10
CA GLY A 218 -21.10 14.77 -37.56
C GLY A 218 -19.67 14.30 -37.30
N ILE A 219 -19.37 13.87 -36.06
CA ILE A 219 -18.07 13.30 -35.66
C ILE A 219 -18.33 12.09 -34.75
N ASP A 220 -17.68 10.97 -35.03
CA ASP A 220 -17.67 9.79 -34.17
C ASP A 220 -16.25 9.59 -33.60
N ILE A 221 -16.16 9.64 -32.26
CA ILE A 221 -14.92 9.66 -31.49
C ILE A 221 -14.80 8.37 -30.67
N ARG A 222 -13.78 7.58 -30.98
CA ARG A 222 -13.46 6.35 -30.24
C ARG A 222 -12.79 6.64 -28.90
N GLU A 223 -12.61 5.58 -28.11
CA GLU A 223 -11.93 5.62 -26.82
C GLU A 223 -10.48 6.12 -26.96
N ASN A 224 -9.90 6.66 -25.88
CA ASN A 224 -8.51 7.12 -25.85
C ASN A 224 -8.16 8.18 -26.93
N VAL A 225 -9.12 9.00 -27.33
CA VAL A 225 -8.90 10.19 -28.15
C VAL A 225 -8.71 11.42 -27.26
N SER A 226 -7.81 12.32 -27.64
CA SER A 226 -7.49 13.53 -26.88
C SER A 226 -7.52 14.80 -27.74
N GLY A 227 -7.61 15.97 -27.11
CA GLY A 227 -7.51 17.27 -27.79
C GLY A 227 -8.75 18.16 -27.64
N TYR A 228 -9.07 18.95 -28.67
CA TYR A 228 -10.19 19.89 -28.62
C TYR A 228 -10.98 20.04 -29.92
N ILE A 229 -12.24 20.42 -29.75
CA ILE A 229 -13.17 20.84 -30.80
C ILE A 229 -13.79 22.15 -30.35
N LYS A 230 -13.55 23.25 -31.08
CA LYS A 230 -14.05 24.57 -30.67
C LYS A 230 -14.55 25.45 -31.80
N LYS A 231 -15.40 26.41 -31.48
CA LYS A 231 -15.95 27.42 -32.41
C LYS A 231 -16.50 26.81 -33.71
N SER A 232 -17.04 25.61 -33.62
CA SER A 232 -17.52 24.83 -34.77
C SER A 232 -19.04 24.72 -34.75
N ASN A 233 -19.64 24.41 -35.90
CA ASN A 233 -21.08 24.33 -36.08
C ASN A 233 -21.50 22.98 -36.64
N PHE A 234 -22.34 22.26 -35.90
CA PHE A 234 -22.84 20.92 -36.23
C PHE A 234 -24.35 20.99 -36.38
N ARG A 235 -24.86 20.90 -37.61
CA ARG A 235 -26.28 21.13 -37.86
C ARG A 235 -26.95 20.17 -38.84
N ASN A 236 -28.20 19.86 -38.55
CA ASN A 236 -29.07 19.03 -39.38
C ASN A 236 -28.46 17.67 -39.76
N ASN A 237 -27.58 17.10 -38.92
CA ASN A 237 -27.13 15.73 -39.10
C ASN A 237 -28.24 14.76 -38.68
N ALA A 238 -28.34 13.62 -39.33
CA ALA A 238 -29.42 12.67 -39.08
C ALA A 238 -29.37 12.08 -37.67
N GLU A 239 -28.18 11.93 -37.08
CA GLU A 239 -27.99 11.46 -35.71
C GLU A 239 -27.45 12.58 -34.81
N SER A 240 -26.27 12.40 -34.20
CA SER A 240 -25.69 13.37 -33.28
C SER A 240 -24.71 14.33 -33.96
N GLY A 241 -24.52 15.52 -33.39
CA GLY A 241 -23.45 16.42 -33.83
C GLY A 241 -22.07 15.80 -33.58
N ILE A 242 -21.84 15.35 -32.35
CA ILE A 242 -20.65 14.57 -31.94
C ILE A 242 -21.13 13.34 -31.15
N GLU A 243 -20.54 12.19 -31.44
CA GLU A 243 -20.62 10.97 -30.63
C GLU A 243 -19.23 10.65 -30.06
N ILE A 244 -19.13 10.32 -28.77
CA ILE A 244 -17.85 10.06 -28.09
C ILE A 244 -17.91 8.89 -27.12
N ILE A 245 -16.92 8.00 -27.19
CA ILE A 245 -16.68 6.94 -26.21
C ILE A 245 -15.72 7.46 -25.14
N LEU A 246 -16.19 7.57 -23.90
CA LEU A 246 -15.46 8.26 -22.84
C LEU A 246 -14.21 7.52 -22.34
N GLY A 247 -14.06 6.22 -22.62
CA GLY A 247 -12.97 5.40 -22.08
C GLY A 247 -11.57 5.99 -22.31
N SER A 248 -10.92 6.50 -21.27
CA SER A 248 -9.62 7.20 -21.36
C SER A 248 -9.59 8.41 -22.30
N ALA A 249 -10.74 8.94 -22.75
CA ALA A 249 -10.77 10.09 -23.65
C ALA A 249 -10.44 11.38 -22.88
N GLU A 250 -9.66 12.28 -23.46
CA GLU A 250 -9.24 13.56 -22.85
C GLU A 250 -9.58 14.73 -23.79
N MET A 251 -10.86 15.11 -23.83
CA MET A 251 -11.40 16.01 -24.85
C MET A 251 -12.01 17.28 -24.27
N ALA A 252 -11.76 18.42 -24.93
CA ALA A 252 -12.47 19.67 -24.68
C ALA A 252 -13.37 20.05 -25.86
N ILE A 253 -14.68 20.09 -25.65
CA ILE A 253 -15.68 20.48 -26.64
C ILE A 253 -16.25 21.83 -26.19
N THR A 254 -15.74 22.93 -26.78
CA THR A 254 -16.00 24.29 -26.27
C THR A 254 -16.49 25.30 -27.30
N ASP A 255 -17.39 26.20 -26.91
CA ASP A 255 -17.87 27.30 -27.77
C ASP A 255 -18.43 26.86 -29.13
N ASN A 256 -19.01 25.67 -29.21
CA ASN A 256 -19.61 25.13 -30.44
C ASN A 256 -21.12 25.40 -30.48
N THR A 257 -21.67 25.34 -31.69
CA THR A 257 -23.12 25.35 -31.92
C THR A 257 -23.59 24.00 -32.45
N PHE A 258 -24.58 23.41 -31.79
CA PHE A 258 -25.23 22.16 -32.19
C PHE A 258 -26.70 22.45 -32.48
N SER A 259 -27.14 22.36 -33.74
CA SER A 259 -28.50 22.74 -34.10
C SER A 259 -29.24 21.78 -35.03
N GLY A 260 -30.44 21.33 -34.65
CA GLY A 260 -31.31 20.55 -35.54
C GLY A 260 -30.81 19.14 -35.84
N ASN A 261 -29.88 18.59 -35.04
CA ASN A 261 -29.43 17.21 -35.20
C ASN A 261 -30.53 16.24 -34.76
N GLY A 262 -30.67 15.11 -35.45
CA GLY A 262 -31.81 14.20 -35.26
C GLY A 262 -31.85 13.51 -33.89
N ALA A 263 -30.69 13.22 -33.31
CA ALA A 263 -30.53 12.69 -31.96
C ALA A 263 -30.02 13.79 -31.01
N SER A 264 -28.73 13.84 -30.69
CA SER A 264 -28.20 14.77 -29.68
C SER A 264 -27.21 15.78 -30.25
N GLY A 265 -26.95 16.87 -29.53
CA GLY A 265 -25.79 17.69 -29.83
C GLY A 265 -24.50 16.91 -29.59
N VAL A 266 -24.34 16.37 -28.37
CA VAL A 266 -23.25 15.47 -28.00
C VAL A 266 -23.84 14.17 -27.41
N ALA A 267 -23.47 13.02 -27.96
CA ALA A 267 -23.76 11.69 -27.41
C ALA A 267 -22.51 11.11 -26.74
N ALA A 268 -22.57 10.83 -25.44
CA ALA A 268 -21.53 10.12 -24.70
C ALA A 268 -21.88 8.63 -24.54
N GLN A 269 -20.91 7.77 -24.78
CA GLN A 269 -21.07 6.31 -24.73
C GLN A 269 -19.99 5.64 -23.90
N PHE A 270 -20.30 4.39 -23.53
CA PHE A 270 -19.42 3.48 -22.85
C PHE A 270 -19.54 2.05 -23.42
N PHE A 271 -18.40 1.37 -23.58
CA PHE A 271 -18.31 -0.02 -24.06
C PHE A 271 -17.53 -0.90 -23.08
N ASP A 272 -17.99 -2.14 -22.90
CA ASP A 272 -17.25 -3.22 -22.25
C ASP A 272 -15.83 -3.34 -22.83
N GLY A 273 -14.83 -3.01 -22.01
CA GLY A 273 -13.41 -2.94 -22.41
C GLY A 273 -12.75 -1.60 -22.11
N ALA A 274 -13.51 -0.52 -21.96
CA ALA A 274 -13.01 0.76 -21.49
C ALA A 274 -12.75 0.69 -19.97
N LYS A 275 -11.51 0.33 -19.58
CA LYS A 275 -11.13 0.11 -18.17
C LYS A 275 -10.84 1.39 -17.38
N LYS A 276 -10.79 2.56 -18.03
CA LYS A 276 -10.41 3.83 -17.40
C LYS A 276 -11.49 4.89 -17.60
N LEU A 277 -11.55 5.81 -16.64
CA LEU A 277 -12.38 7.02 -16.72
C LEU A 277 -11.88 7.93 -17.83
N GLY A 278 -12.81 8.66 -18.45
CA GLY A 278 -12.47 9.79 -19.32
C GLY A 278 -12.24 11.07 -18.54
N ASN A 279 -11.80 12.11 -19.23
CA ASN A 279 -11.80 13.49 -18.79
C ASN A 279 -12.32 14.35 -19.97
N VAL A 280 -13.61 14.23 -20.25
CA VAL A 280 -14.27 14.96 -21.34
C VAL A 280 -15.00 16.16 -20.77
N ARG A 281 -14.75 17.35 -21.31
CA ARG A 281 -15.37 18.60 -20.91
C ARG A 281 -16.19 19.19 -22.05
N VAL A 282 -17.49 19.38 -21.81
CA VAL A 282 -18.44 20.04 -22.71
C VAL A 282 -18.81 21.38 -22.10
N GLU A 283 -18.23 22.46 -22.60
CA GLU A 283 -18.31 23.78 -21.96
C GLU A 283 -18.64 24.93 -22.91
N GLY A 284 -19.53 25.85 -22.51
CA GLY A 284 -19.77 27.08 -23.29
C GLY A 284 -20.46 26.87 -24.65
N ASN A 285 -21.06 25.70 -24.89
CA ASN A 285 -21.69 25.37 -26.17
C ASN A 285 -23.16 25.81 -26.20
N THR A 286 -23.69 26.02 -27.39
CA THR A 286 -25.12 26.25 -27.63
C THR A 286 -25.77 25.04 -28.29
N PHE A 287 -26.79 24.48 -27.64
CA PHE A 287 -27.56 23.33 -28.10
C PHE A 287 -28.99 23.76 -28.42
N SER A 288 -29.39 23.67 -29.69
CA SER A 288 -30.74 24.06 -30.09
C SER A 288 -31.44 23.09 -31.03
N LYS A 289 -32.75 22.85 -30.83
CA LYS A 289 -33.57 22.06 -31.76
C LYS A 289 -33.06 20.63 -32.02
N ASN A 290 -32.22 20.08 -31.16
CA ASN A 290 -31.82 18.67 -31.20
C ASN A 290 -32.89 17.84 -30.46
N ASP A 291 -32.80 16.51 -30.41
CA ASP A 291 -33.59 15.73 -29.45
C ASP A 291 -33.11 16.01 -28.02
N TRP A 292 -31.82 15.78 -27.76
CA TRP A 292 -31.15 16.15 -26.51
C TRP A 292 -30.00 17.13 -26.76
N GLY A 293 -29.69 18.00 -25.78
CA GLY A 293 -28.43 18.74 -25.81
C GLY A 293 -27.24 17.79 -25.65
N VAL A 294 -27.17 17.12 -24.50
CA VAL A 294 -26.21 16.05 -24.21
C VAL A 294 -26.93 14.77 -23.83
N GLU A 295 -26.56 13.65 -24.44
CA GLU A 295 -27.15 12.34 -24.18
C GLU A 295 -26.08 11.36 -23.68
N CYS A 296 -26.41 10.49 -22.72
CA CYS A 296 -25.54 9.40 -22.30
C CYS A 296 -26.26 8.07 -22.51
N LYS A 297 -25.71 7.21 -23.37
CA LYS A 297 -26.33 5.90 -23.64
C LYS A 297 -25.98 4.93 -22.50
N ALA A 298 -26.88 4.02 -22.14
CA ALA A 298 -26.58 3.06 -21.08
C ALA A 298 -25.30 2.28 -21.41
N PRO A 299 -24.39 2.04 -20.43
CA PRO A 299 -23.17 1.30 -20.69
C PRO A 299 -23.54 -0.07 -21.26
N LYS A 300 -23.04 -0.38 -22.46
CA LYS A 300 -23.14 -1.74 -23.03
C LYS A 300 -22.10 -2.58 -22.30
N GLY A 301 -22.50 -3.08 -21.14
CA GLY A 301 -21.60 -3.80 -20.26
C GLY A 301 -22.00 -3.75 -18.80
N ARG A 302 -21.67 -4.80 -18.04
CA ARG A 302 -22.03 -4.94 -16.62
C ARG A 302 -21.20 -4.01 -15.71
N LEU A 303 -21.04 -2.75 -16.08
CA LEU A 303 -20.40 -1.76 -15.23
C LEU A 303 -21.42 -1.22 -14.24
N ASP A 304 -21.30 -1.74 -13.03
CA ASP A 304 -22.16 -1.44 -11.87
C ASP A 304 -21.94 -0.02 -11.30
N SER A 305 -21.11 0.82 -11.93
CA SER A 305 -20.84 2.16 -11.43
C SER A 305 -21.84 3.17 -12.01
N SER A 306 -22.88 3.45 -11.26
CA SER A 306 -23.79 4.60 -11.46
C SER A 306 -23.11 5.95 -11.62
N PHE A 307 -21.80 6.03 -11.38
CA PHE A 307 -20.98 7.25 -11.39
C PHE A 307 -20.00 7.35 -12.56
N TYR A 308 -20.04 6.43 -13.54
CA TYR A 308 -19.07 6.45 -14.64
C TYR A 308 -19.11 7.76 -15.43
N TYR A 309 -20.30 8.17 -15.87
CA TYR A 309 -20.52 9.43 -16.58
C TYR A 309 -20.17 10.62 -15.71
N LEU A 310 -20.58 10.60 -14.43
CA LEU A 310 -20.25 11.66 -13.48
C LEU A 310 -18.74 11.90 -13.37
N ASN A 311 -17.95 10.82 -13.34
CA ASN A 311 -16.51 10.90 -13.19
C ASN A 311 -15.76 11.12 -14.51
N SER A 312 -16.42 10.94 -15.66
CA SER A 312 -15.77 11.00 -16.97
C SER A 312 -16.18 12.19 -17.84
N LEU A 313 -17.29 12.84 -17.50
CA LEU A 313 -17.92 13.88 -18.31
C LEU A 313 -18.25 15.10 -17.43
N LYS A 314 -17.71 16.26 -17.79
CA LYS A 314 -18.01 17.55 -17.18
C LYS A 314 -18.81 18.40 -18.15
N ILE A 315 -20.01 18.81 -17.74
CA ILE A 315 -20.90 19.68 -18.53
C ILE A 315 -21.00 21.02 -17.79
N LEU A 316 -20.62 22.11 -18.45
CA LEU A 316 -20.42 23.42 -17.82
C LEU A 316 -20.93 24.56 -18.71
N ASN A 317 -21.62 25.56 -18.16
CA ASN A 317 -21.88 26.83 -18.84
C ASN A 317 -22.49 26.72 -20.26
N ASN A 318 -23.28 25.68 -20.53
CA ASN A 318 -23.89 25.47 -21.85
C ASN A 318 -25.28 26.13 -21.92
N VAL A 319 -25.67 26.57 -23.12
CA VAL A 319 -26.97 27.16 -23.39
C VAL A 319 -27.84 26.16 -24.14
N TYR A 320 -29.02 25.83 -23.59
CA TYR A 320 -29.96 24.89 -24.19
C TYR A 320 -31.23 25.62 -24.64
N GLN A 321 -31.68 25.37 -25.87
CA GLN A 321 -32.84 26.06 -26.46
C GLN A 321 -33.68 25.14 -27.33
N ASN A 322 -34.92 24.85 -26.91
CA ASN A 322 -35.89 24.10 -27.72
C ASN A 322 -35.41 22.72 -28.18
N ASN A 323 -34.62 22.00 -27.37
CA ASN A 323 -34.34 20.59 -27.62
C ASN A 323 -35.60 19.77 -27.27
N LYS A 324 -35.93 18.74 -28.06
CA LYS A 324 -37.24 18.07 -28.00
C LYS A 324 -37.46 17.28 -26.72
N SER A 325 -36.47 16.48 -26.31
CA SER A 325 -36.55 15.58 -25.16
C SER A 325 -35.91 16.15 -23.90
N GLY A 326 -34.95 17.08 -24.04
CA GLY A 326 -34.44 17.88 -22.92
C GLY A 326 -33.01 18.38 -23.10
N GLU A 327 -32.46 18.96 -22.03
CA GLU A 327 -31.11 19.55 -22.04
C GLU A 327 -30.03 18.48 -21.92
N ILE A 328 -30.12 17.68 -20.86
CA ILE A 328 -29.19 16.59 -20.55
C ILE A 328 -30.01 15.34 -20.24
N ALA A 329 -29.70 14.22 -20.89
CA ALA A 329 -30.41 12.97 -20.67
C ALA A 329 -30.22 12.50 -19.21
N PRO A 330 -31.29 12.07 -18.50
CA PRO A 330 -31.20 11.62 -17.10
C PRO A 330 -30.18 10.49 -16.85
N ALA A 331 -29.92 9.67 -17.87
CA ALA A 331 -28.92 8.60 -17.81
C ALA A 331 -27.49 9.09 -17.55
N CYS A 332 -27.20 10.37 -17.84
CA CYS A 332 -25.88 10.96 -17.59
C CYS A 332 -25.56 11.12 -16.09
N LYS A 333 -26.57 11.22 -15.21
CA LYS A 333 -26.41 11.41 -13.76
C LYS A 333 -25.36 12.47 -13.38
N ILE A 334 -25.34 13.57 -14.13
CA ILE A 334 -24.41 14.69 -13.89
C ILE A 334 -24.92 15.48 -12.68
N LEU A 335 -24.03 15.75 -11.74
CA LEU A 335 -24.30 16.60 -10.59
C LEU A 335 -24.62 18.03 -11.06
N THR A 336 -25.50 18.73 -10.35
CA THR A 336 -25.67 20.16 -10.57
C THR A 336 -24.39 20.92 -10.24
N ASP A 337 -24.27 22.17 -10.69
CA ASP A 337 -23.12 23.01 -10.38
C ASP A 337 -22.95 23.17 -8.86
N GLU A 338 -24.04 23.29 -8.11
CA GLU A 338 -24.03 23.36 -6.65
C GLU A 338 -23.55 22.05 -6.00
N GLU A 339 -24.04 20.90 -6.46
CA GLU A 339 -23.64 19.59 -5.94
C GLU A 339 -22.16 19.30 -6.23
N ARG A 340 -21.67 19.69 -7.40
CA ARG A 340 -20.26 19.56 -7.75
C ARG A 340 -19.37 20.46 -6.91
N LEU A 341 -19.75 21.73 -6.69
CA LEU A 341 -19.01 22.64 -5.80
C LEU A 341 -18.97 22.11 -4.36
N ALA A 342 -20.06 21.50 -3.89
CA ALA A 342 -20.09 20.84 -2.58
C ALA A 342 -19.13 19.64 -2.53
N PHE A 343 -19.13 18.79 -3.56
CA PHE A 343 -18.23 17.65 -3.66
C PHE A 343 -16.75 18.07 -3.75
N GLU A 344 -16.43 19.07 -4.57
CA GLU A 344 -15.06 19.61 -4.70
C GLU A 344 -14.58 20.24 -3.39
N LYS A 345 -15.45 20.93 -2.66
CA LYS A 345 -15.15 21.47 -1.33
C LYS A 345 -14.86 20.36 -0.32
N GLU A 346 -15.69 19.31 -0.26
CA GLU A 346 -15.48 18.16 0.62
C GLU A 346 -14.16 17.44 0.30
N ALA A 347 -13.88 17.23 -0.99
CA ALA A 347 -12.62 16.65 -1.43
C ALA A 347 -11.40 17.49 -1.03
N ALA A 348 -11.48 18.82 -1.18
CA ALA A 348 -10.41 19.73 -0.77
C ALA A 348 -10.22 19.78 0.76
N GLU A 349 -11.30 19.75 1.54
CA GLU A 349 -11.25 19.65 3.01
C GLU A 349 -10.59 18.34 3.45
N GLN A 350 -10.90 17.22 2.79
CA GLN A 350 -10.29 15.93 3.05
C GLN A 350 -8.80 15.91 2.67
N GLU A 351 -8.43 16.51 1.54
CA GLU A 351 -7.03 16.63 1.11
C GLU A 351 -6.22 17.51 2.08
N ALA A 352 -6.79 18.64 2.54
CA ALA A 352 -6.18 19.51 3.53
C ALA A 352 -5.95 18.78 4.87
N LEU A 353 -6.94 18.00 5.33
CA LEU A 353 -6.81 17.18 6.54
C LEU A 353 -5.69 16.13 6.40
N ILE A 354 -5.55 15.52 5.22
CA ILE A 354 -4.46 14.58 4.93
C ILE A 354 -3.10 15.30 4.94
N ALA A 355 -3.01 16.49 4.35
CA ALA A 355 -1.79 17.28 4.30
C ALA A 355 -1.35 17.76 5.70
N GLU A 356 -2.27 18.24 6.52
CA GLU A 356 -2.02 18.63 7.92
C GLU A 356 -1.54 17.44 8.76
N ARG A 357 -2.20 16.28 8.62
CA ARG A 357 -1.74 15.04 9.24
C ARG A 357 -0.32 14.67 8.81
N LYS A 358 0.02 14.81 7.52
CA LYS A 358 1.37 14.55 7.03
C LYS A 358 2.41 15.50 7.63
N ALA A 359 2.08 16.79 7.73
CA ALA A 359 2.98 17.80 8.29
C ALA A 359 3.30 17.56 9.77
N THR A 360 2.31 17.15 10.57
CA THR A 360 2.51 16.85 12.00
C THR A 360 3.28 15.55 12.27
N LEU A 361 3.49 14.74 11.23
CA LEU A 361 3.97 13.37 11.33
C LEU A 361 5.35 13.15 10.67
N ASN A 362 5.84 14.12 9.92
CA ASN A 362 7.20 14.12 9.41
C ASN A 362 8.18 14.53 10.52
N LEU A 363 8.84 13.54 11.11
CA LEU A 363 9.91 13.78 12.09
C LEU A 363 11.21 14.13 11.36
N SER A 364 11.93 15.14 11.84
CA SER A 364 13.29 15.42 11.35
C SER A 364 14.25 14.32 11.82
N GLU A 365 15.37 14.16 11.10
CA GLU A 365 16.42 13.20 11.46
C GLU A 365 16.91 13.37 12.91
N ALA A 366 17.05 14.62 13.37
CA ALA A 366 17.42 14.93 14.75
C ALA A 366 16.38 14.43 15.77
N VAL A 367 15.09 14.57 15.47
CA VAL A 367 14.01 14.07 16.34
C VAL A 367 13.96 12.54 16.33
N LEU A 368 14.28 11.91 15.20
CA LEU A 368 14.40 10.45 15.11
C LEU A 368 15.57 9.92 15.93
N ALA A 369 16.72 10.58 15.87
CA ALA A 369 17.90 10.23 16.67
C ALA A 369 17.62 10.38 18.18
N ASP A 370 16.99 11.47 18.60
CA ASP A 370 16.56 11.68 20.00
C ASP A 370 15.60 10.58 20.47
N ARG A 371 14.58 10.26 19.66
CA ARG A 371 13.63 9.19 19.98
C ARG A 371 14.28 7.81 20.03
N LEU A 372 15.20 7.51 19.13
CA LEU A 372 15.97 6.27 19.17
C LEU A 372 16.79 6.20 20.47
N SER A 373 17.49 7.29 20.84
CA SER A 373 18.23 7.38 22.10
C SER A 373 17.33 7.11 23.31
N LYS A 374 16.17 7.76 23.39
CA LYS A 374 15.17 7.54 24.44
C LYS A 374 14.66 6.10 24.48
N SER A 375 14.44 5.47 23.32
CA SER A 375 14.03 4.05 23.27
C SER A 375 15.12 3.11 23.80
N ILE A 376 16.39 3.39 23.54
CA ILE A 376 17.53 2.62 24.05
C ILE A 376 17.66 2.82 25.57
N GLU A 377 17.53 4.06 26.05
CA GLU A 377 17.53 4.38 27.48
C GLU A 377 16.37 3.70 28.21
N PHE A 378 15.16 3.73 27.65
CA PHE A 378 13.98 3.05 28.16
C PHE A 378 14.24 1.53 28.31
N ARG A 379 14.72 0.89 27.24
CA ARG A 379 15.08 -0.54 27.26
C ARG A 379 16.11 -0.83 28.34
N THR A 380 17.21 -0.07 28.37
CA THR A 380 18.33 -0.29 29.29
C THR A 380 17.87 -0.13 30.74
N THR A 381 17.07 0.90 31.03
CA THR A 381 16.51 1.15 32.36
C THR A 381 15.58 0.03 32.80
N LYS A 382 14.66 -0.41 31.92
CA LYS A 382 13.71 -1.48 32.25
C LYS A 382 14.39 -2.83 32.41
N VAL A 383 15.33 -3.18 31.53
CA VAL A 383 16.14 -4.40 31.67
C VAL A 383 16.95 -4.38 32.95
N ALA A 384 17.56 -3.24 33.32
CA ALA A 384 18.28 -3.11 34.59
C ALA A 384 17.37 -3.22 35.81
N GLN A 385 16.17 -2.63 35.75
CA GLN A 385 15.15 -2.78 36.78
C GLN A 385 14.77 -4.25 36.96
N TYR A 386 14.44 -4.94 35.86
CA TYR A 386 14.08 -6.35 35.89
C TYR A 386 15.22 -7.25 36.38
N ALA A 387 16.45 -6.99 35.94
CA ALA A 387 17.62 -7.71 36.45
C ALA A 387 17.86 -7.46 37.95
N THR A 388 17.59 -6.24 38.44
CA THR A 388 17.73 -5.91 39.87
C THR A 388 16.67 -6.62 40.71
N GLU A 389 15.41 -6.56 40.28
CA GLU A 389 14.29 -7.23 40.97
C GLU A 389 14.48 -8.75 40.98
N GLU A 390 14.90 -9.32 39.84
CA GLU A 390 15.27 -10.72 39.75
C GLU A 390 16.46 -11.05 40.65
N ARG A 391 17.48 -10.20 40.71
CA ARG A 391 18.63 -10.40 41.60
C ARG A 391 18.21 -10.37 43.06
N THR A 392 17.35 -9.43 43.46
CA THR A 392 16.81 -9.39 44.83
C THR A 392 16.07 -10.68 45.17
N ARG A 393 15.33 -11.26 44.21
CA ARG A 393 14.67 -12.56 44.38
C ARG A 393 15.68 -13.72 44.50
N LEU A 394 16.78 -13.68 43.76
CA LEU A 394 17.81 -14.73 43.76
C LEU A 394 18.87 -14.57 44.86
N GLU A 395 18.97 -13.41 45.50
CA GLU A 395 20.00 -13.11 46.51
C GLU A 395 20.03 -14.16 47.65
N PRO A 396 18.90 -14.64 48.21
CA PRO A 396 18.94 -15.71 49.22
C PRO A 396 19.57 -17.00 48.69
N LEU A 397 19.32 -17.34 47.42
CA LEU A 397 19.91 -18.50 46.76
C LEU A 397 21.43 -18.32 46.59
N PHE A 398 21.87 -17.15 46.11
CA PHE A 398 23.29 -16.85 45.98
C PHE A 398 24.03 -16.86 47.33
N GLN A 399 23.42 -16.36 48.39
CA GLN A 399 23.99 -16.43 49.73
C GLN A 399 24.16 -17.89 50.19
N THR A 400 23.15 -18.72 49.94
CA THR A 400 23.20 -20.14 50.28
C THR A 400 24.26 -20.88 49.47
N LEU A 401 24.39 -20.59 48.17
CA LEU A 401 25.41 -21.18 47.31
C LEU A 401 26.84 -20.81 47.73
N ASN A 402 27.06 -19.53 48.05
CA ASN A 402 28.35 -19.08 48.58
C ASN A 402 28.67 -19.78 49.91
N GLN A 403 27.68 -19.89 50.81
CA GLN A 403 27.88 -20.58 52.08
C GLN A 403 28.20 -22.06 51.89
N LEU A 404 27.47 -22.77 51.01
CA LEU A 404 27.75 -24.17 50.68
C LEU A 404 29.15 -24.34 50.08
N THR A 405 29.53 -23.45 49.17
CA THR A 405 30.82 -23.49 48.50
C THR A 405 31.98 -23.26 49.48
N GLU A 406 31.85 -22.27 50.38
CA GLU A 406 32.86 -22.00 51.40
C GLU A 406 32.94 -23.11 52.45
N ASN A 407 31.81 -23.61 52.94
CA ASN A 407 31.79 -24.76 53.86
C ASN A 407 32.42 -26.00 53.21
N GLY A 408 32.11 -26.25 51.94
CA GLY A 408 32.70 -27.32 51.14
C GLY A 408 34.22 -27.19 50.99
N LYS A 409 34.71 -25.98 50.66
CA LYS A 409 36.15 -25.69 50.57
C LYS A 409 36.86 -25.96 51.90
N GLN A 410 36.27 -25.56 53.03
CA GLN A 410 36.83 -25.77 54.36
C GLN A 410 36.88 -27.26 54.73
N GLU A 411 35.80 -28.00 54.49
CA GLU A 411 35.75 -29.42 54.85
C GLU A 411 36.71 -30.26 54.00
N VAL A 412 36.76 -30.02 52.68
CA VAL A 412 37.72 -30.68 51.78
C VAL A 412 39.16 -30.42 52.24
N THR A 413 39.46 -29.20 52.68
CA THR A 413 40.78 -28.85 53.20
C THR A 413 41.06 -29.58 54.53
N SER A 414 40.06 -29.66 55.41
CA SER A 414 40.17 -30.40 56.68
C SER A 414 40.37 -31.91 56.46
N LEU A 415 39.69 -32.49 55.46
CA LEU A 415 39.77 -33.89 55.07
C LEU A 415 41.11 -34.20 54.41
N ALA A 416 41.59 -33.33 53.52
CA ALA A 416 42.92 -33.44 52.95
C ALA A 416 44.01 -33.44 54.04
N ALA A 417 43.86 -32.60 55.08
CA ALA A 417 44.76 -32.60 56.23
C ALA A 417 44.65 -33.88 57.08
N LYS A 418 43.44 -34.37 57.35
CA LYS A 418 43.20 -35.64 58.07
C LYS A 418 43.73 -36.86 57.30
N ARG A 419 43.76 -36.81 55.97
CA ARG A 419 44.31 -37.84 55.08
C ARG A 419 45.85 -37.86 55.00
N SER A 420 46.55 -37.13 55.87
CA SER A 420 48.00 -37.29 56.02
C SER A 420 48.37 -38.77 56.24
N ALA A 421 49.52 -39.20 55.70
CA ALA A 421 49.93 -40.60 55.61
C ALA A 421 49.86 -41.38 56.94
N TRP A 422 49.99 -40.69 58.07
CA TRP A 422 50.02 -41.29 59.40
C TRP A 422 48.62 -41.59 59.98
N THR A 423 47.67 -40.64 59.87
CA THR A 423 46.28 -40.81 60.35
C THR A 423 45.49 -41.80 59.49
N CYS A 424 45.75 -41.79 58.19
CA CYS A 424 45.11 -42.68 57.23
C CYS A 424 45.47 -44.18 57.46
N TYR A 425 46.69 -44.45 57.94
CA TYR A 425 47.14 -45.79 58.34
C TYR A 425 46.45 -46.31 59.62
N LEU A 426 46.17 -45.42 60.58
CA LEU A 426 45.62 -45.80 61.88
C LEU A 426 44.10 -45.98 61.85
N LEU A 427 43.34 -45.01 61.33
CA LEU A 427 41.90 -44.91 61.59
C LEU A 427 40.99 -45.45 60.46
N GLY A 428 41.50 -45.54 59.22
CA GLY A 428 40.66 -45.80 58.05
C GLY A 428 39.78 -44.60 57.67
N VAL A 429 39.32 -44.56 56.42
CA VAL A 429 38.65 -43.38 55.81
C VAL A 429 37.29 -43.70 55.20
N GLU A 430 36.67 -44.83 55.55
CA GLU A 430 35.41 -45.26 54.90
C GLU A 430 34.23 -44.31 55.15
N GLY A 431 34.11 -43.75 56.37
CA GLY A 431 33.04 -42.81 56.71
C GLY A 431 33.12 -41.52 55.88
N ASP A 432 34.32 -40.94 55.78
CA ASP A 432 34.59 -39.70 55.05
C ASP A 432 34.31 -39.83 53.54
N VAL A 433 34.55 -41.02 52.95
CA VAL A 433 34.28 -41.27 51.52
C VAL A 433 32.78 -41.26 51.22
N ALA A 434 31.98 -41.91 52.06
CA ALA A 434 30.52 -41.94 51.86
C ALA A 434 29.89 -40.55 52.01
N GLU A 435 30.43 -39.71 52.88
CA GLU A 435 30.00 -38.32 53.04
C GLU A 435 30.39 -37.43 51.85
N LEU A 436 31.63 -37.57 51.35
CA LEU A 436 32.08 -36.87 50.15
C LEU A 436 31.32 -37.30 48.88
N ASN A 437 30.98 -38.59 48.73
CA ASN A 437 30.16 -39.04 47.60
C ASN A 437 28.73 -38.46 47.66
N ARG A 438 28.09 -38.47 48.84
CA ARG A 438 26.78 -37.82 49.02
C ARG A 438 26.84 -36.31 48.78
N THR A 439 27.95 -35.66 49.16
CA THR A 439 28.20 -34.26 48.81
C THR A 439 28.18 -34.07 47.30
N LEU A 440 28.97 -34.89 46.62
CA LEU A 440 29.18 -34.76 45.19
C LEU A 440 27.85 -34.92 44.43
N GLU A 441 27.04 -35.91 44.82
CA GLU A 441 25.69 -36.12 44.29
C GLU A 441 24.78 -34.91 44.53
N ALA A 442 24.80 -34.33 45.74
CA ALA A 442 24.01 -33.15 46.06
C ALA A 442 24.45 -31.91 45.25
N LEU A 443 25.76 -31.70 45.11
CA LEU A 443 26.31 -30.63 44.29
C LEU A 443 25.99 -30.84 42.80
N ASP A 444 26.00 -32.09 42.30
CA ASP A 444 25.65 -32.42 40.91
C ASP A 444 24.16 -32.13 40.63
N ARG A 445 23.27 -32.44 41.58
CA ARG A 445 21.84 -32.06 41.50
C ARG A 445 21.67 -30.55 41.48
N LEU A 446 22.27 -29.85 42.45
CA LEU A 446 22.21 -28.39 42.56
C LEU A 446 22.74 -27.68 41.30
N ARG A 447 23.86 -28.16 40.74
CA ARG A 447 24.42 -27.67 39.48
C ARG A 447 23.43 -27.85 38.32
N THR A 448 22.76 -28.99 38.25
CA THR A 448 21.78 -29.28 37.21
C THR A 448 20.59 -28.33 37.29
N GLU A 449 20.03 -28.16 38.50
CA GLU A 449 18.91 -27.24 38.76
C GLU A 449 19.27 -25.77 38.45
N LEU A 450 20.45 -25.32 38.88
CA LEU A 450 20.95 -23.97 38.55
C LEU A 450 21.25 -23.80 37.06
N GLY A 451 21.74 -24.84 36.39
CA GLY A 451 21.97 -24.84 34.95
C GLY A 451 20.67 -24.65 34.16
N GLN A 452 19.59 -25.28 34.61
CA GLN A 452 18.25 -25.09 34.04
C GLN A 452 17.70 -23.69 34.33
N ALA A 453 17.83 -23.22 35.58
CA ALA A 453 17.39 -21.88 35.97
C ALA A 453 18.13 -20.77 35.22
N LYS A 454 19.42 -20.96 34.88
CA LYS A 454 20.21 -19.98 34.13
C LYS A 454 19.54 -19.52 32.84
N GLY A 455 18.85 -20.41 32.12
CA GLY A 455 18.18 -20.06 30.85
C GLY A 455 17.03 -19.06 31.00
N THR A 456 16.44 -18.93 32.18
CA THR A 456 15.32 -18.01 32.45
C THR A 456 15.75 -16.64 32.95
N LEU A 457 17.01 -16.48 33.36
CA LEU A 457 17.47 -15.25 34.00
C LEU A 457 17.81 -14.17 32.99
N TYR A 458 17.78 -12.91 33.43
CA TYR A 458 18.36 -11.80 32.67
C TYR A 458 19.88 -11.97 32.58
N GLU A 459 20.46 -11.61 31.43
CA GLU A 459 21.88 -11.80 31.09
C GLU A 459 22.87 -11.41 32.22
N PRO A 460 22.72 -10.26 32.93
CA PRO A 460 23.63 -9.93 34.05
C PRO A 460 23.60 -10.96 35.19
N ASN A 461 22.42 -11.53 35.47
CA ASN A 461 22.24 -12.55 36.49
C ASN A 461 22.67 -13.93 35.98
N GLN A 462 22.53 -14.21 34.68
CA GLN A 462 23.11 -15.42 34.05
C GLN A 462 24.63 -15.47 34.21
N LEU A 463 25.33 -14.34 33.99
CA LEU A 463 26.78 -14.26 34.14
C LEU A 463 27.19 -14.48 35.60
N THR A 464 26.48 -13.85 36.54
CA THR A 464 26.69 -14.04 37.99
C THR A 464 26.51 -15.50 38.39
N LEU A 465 25.42 -16.12 37.93
CA LEU A 465 25.13 -17.53 38.21
C LEU A 465 26.16 -18.45 37.53
N THR A 466 26.65 -18.12 36.33
CA THR A 466 27.69 -18.89 35.64
C THR A 466 29.01 -18.88 36.41
N ALA A 467 29.40 -17.74 36.98
CA ALA A 467 30.59 -17.65 37.82
C ALA A 467 30.44 -18.54 39.07
N GLN A 468 29.28 -18.50 39.72
CA GLN A 468 28.97 -19.35 40.88
C GLN A 468 28.96 -20.85 40.52
N LEU A 469 28.36 -21.21 39.38
CA LEU A 469 28.39 -22.58 38.87
C LEU A 469 29.83 -23.06 38.60
N SER A 470 30.70 -22.19 38.07
CA SER A 470 32.10 -22.52 37.84
C SER A 470 32.87 -22.74 39.16
N GLU A 471 32.58 -21.97 40.21
CA GLU A 471 33.13 -22.22 41.54
C GLU A 471 32.66 -23.55 42.13
N LEU A 472 31.38 -23.87 41.93
CA LEU A 472 30.80 -25.15 42.35
C LEU A 472 31.48 -26.32 41.64
N GLU A 473 31.68 -26.22 40.32
CA GLU A 473 32.40 -27.22 39.51
C GLU A 473 33.84 -27.41 39.99
N ALA A 474 34.55 -26.33 40.31
CA ALA A 474 35.91 -26.41 40.85
C ALA A 474 35.94 -27.13 42.21
N LEU A 475 34.96 -26.87 43.07
CA LEU A 475 34.82 -27.58 44.34
C LEU A 475 34.53 -29.07 44.13
N GLN A 476 33.61 -29.42 43.23
CA GLN A 476 33.30 -30.82 42.86
C GLN A 476 34.56 -31.54 42.35
N GLN A 477 35.33 -30.90 41.49
CA GLN A 477 36.57 -31.45 40.97
C GLN A 477 37.59 -31.69 42.09
N LYS A 478 37.74 -30.74 43.02
CA LYS A 478 38.62 -30.89 44.19
C LYS A 478 38.19 -32.04 45.11
N ILE A 479 36.88 -32.25 45.28
CA ILE A 479 36.31 -33.41 45.99
C ILE A 479 36.69 -34.71 45.27
N ARG A 480 36.49 -34.78 43.94
CA ARG A 480 36.83 -35.96 43.12
C ARG A 480 38.33 -36.29 43.16
N GLU A 481 39.19 -35.27 43.09
CA GLU A 481 40.65 -35.43 43.24
C GLU A 481 41.01 -35.94 44.64
N THR A 482 40.36 -35.41 45.67
CA THR A 482 40.55 -35.87 47.05
C THR A 482 40.12 -37.33 47.20
N LEU A 483 39.01 -37.74 46.57
CA LEU A 483 38.50 -39.11 46.55
C LEU A 483 39.41 -40.09 45.79
N THR A 484 40.05 -39.65 44.70
CA THR A 484 40.88 -40.48 43.80
C THR A 484 42.36 -40.50 44.16
N SER A 485 42.83 -39.57 45.01
CA SER A 485 44.19 -39.56 45.57
C SER A 485 44.53 -40.94 46.17
N PRO A 486 45.73 -41.51 45.89
CA PRO A 486 46.05 -42.91 46.13
C PRO A 486 45.73 -43.34 47.56
N MET A 487 44.80 -44.28 47.68
CA MET A 487 44.32 -44.80 48.96
C MET A 487 45.44 -45.49 49.74
N CYS A 488 45.44 -45.27 51.06
CA CYS A 488 46.22 -46.04 52.01
C CYS A 488 45.84 -47.52 51.87
N ARG A 489 46.76 -48.35 51.37
CA ARG A 489 46.51 -49.77 51.03
C ARG A 489 46.13 -50.65 52.23
N PHE A 490 46.21 -50.14 53.45
CA PHE A 490 45.85 -50.87 54.67
C PHE A 490 45.54 -49.89 55.82
N SER A 491 44.46 -50.16 56.57
CA SER A 491 44.08 -49.46 57.81
C SER A 491 44.02 -50.47 58.95
N PHE A 492 44.73 -50.22 60.04
CA PHE A 492 44.83 -51.15 61.17
C PHE A 492 43.54 -51.20 62.02
N LEU A 493 42.90 -50.06 62.29
CA LEU A 493 41.67 -50.02 63.11
C LEU A 493 40.37 -50.13 62.30
N GLY A 494 40.38 -49.76 61.02
CA GLY A 494 39.20 -49.82 60.14
C GLY A 494 38.67 -51.24 59.92
N TRP A 495 39.53 -52.26 60.07
CA TRP A 495 39.11 -53.66 60.03
C TRP A 495 38.27 -54.07 61.26
N THR A 496 38.44 -53.39 62.40
CA THR A 496 37.73 -53.71 63.65
C THR A 496 36.45 -52.91 63.87
N SER A 497 36.35 -51.69 63.32
CA SER A 497 35.20 -50.80 63.49
C SER A 497 33.99 -51.15 62.61
N ARG A 498 34.19 -51.91 61.52
CA ARG A 498 33.11 -52.37 60.63
C ARG A 498 32.00 -53.17 61.31
N PHE A 499 32.21 -53.65 62.53
CA PHE A 499 31.21 -54.43 63.27
C PHE A 499 30.31 -53.60 64.21
N TRP A 500 30.58 -52.29 64.42
CA TRP A 500 29.95 -51.55 65.54
C TRP A 500 29.32 -50.20 65.20
N SER A 501 29.51 -49.64 64.00
CA SER A 501 28.95 -48.32 63.65
C SER A 501 27.66 -48.44 62.83
N GLN A 502 26.53 -48.02 63.40
CA GLN A 502 25.33 -47.69 62.63
C GLN A 502 25.55 -46.36 61.88
N PRO A 503 25.06 -46.23 60.64
CA PRO A 503 25.19 -45.01 59.85
C PRO A 503 24.28 -43.92 60.44
N ASP A 504 24.87 -42.98 61.16
CA ASP A 504 24.15 -41.79 61.62
C ASP A 504 23.85 -40.90 60.41
N THR A 505 22.59 -40.50 60.30
CA THR A 505 22.03 -39.86 59.10
C THR A 505 22.42 -38.38 59.01
N GLY A 506 23.33 -38.08 58.09
CA GLY A 506 23.04 -37.10 57.02
C GLY A 506 23.09 -35.61 57.36
N LYS A 507 24.10 -35.12 58.09
CA LYS A 507 24.41 -33.68 58.13
C LYS A 507 25.63 -33.38 57.27
N LEU A 508 25.39 -33.07 56.00
CA LEU A 508 26.41 -32.58 55.07
C LEU A 508 26.84 -31.16 55.43
N PHE A 509 28.09 -30.94 55.81
CA PHE A 509 28.63 -29.60 56.14
C PHE A 509 27.87 -28.82 57.24
N GLY A 510 27.15 -29.52 58.12
CA GLY A 510 26.31 -28.89 59.14
C GLY A 510 25.02 -28.22 58.62
N LEU A 511 24.73 -28.28 57.32
CA LEU A 511 23.49 -27.81 56.69
C LEU A 511 22.68 -29.00 56.19
N GLY A 512 21.43 -29.14 56.62
CA GLY A 512 20.53 -30.10 56.01
C GLY A 512 20.26 -29.66 54.57
N LEU A 513 20.77 -30.36 53.56
CA LEU A 513 20.44 -30.11 52.15
C LEU A 513 18.92 -30.14 51.91
N GLU A 514 18.20 -30.86 52.75
CA GLU A 514 16.73 -30.98 52.74
C GLU A 514 16.02 -29.69 53.23
N THR A 515 16.77 -28.78 53.86
CA THR A 515 16.30 -27.45 54.30
C THR A 515 16.58 -26.34 53.29
N LEU A 516 17.32 -26.64 52.22
CA LEU A 516 17.37 -25.80 51.03
C LEU A 516 16.03 -25.93 50.31
N GLN A 517 15.01 -25.31 50.90
CA GLN A 517 13.85 -24.91 50.13
C GLN A 517 14.35 -23.83 49.19
N TRP A 518 14.43 -24.17 47.91
CA TRP A 518 14.43 -23.16 46.88
C TRP A 518 13.31 -22.18 47.26
N PRO A 519 13.56 -20.85 47.29
CA PRO A 519 12.45 -19.93 47.15
C PRO A 519 11.60 -20.47 45.99
N GLU A 520 10.27 -20.29 45.99
CA GLU A 520 9.50 -20.45 44.75
C GLU A 520 10.00 -19.41 43.73
N VAL A 521 11.21 -19.62 43.20
CA VAL A 521 11.82 -18.96 42.07
C VAL A 521 11.02 -19.39 40.84
N GLN A 522 10.47 -20.61 40.89
CA GLN A 522 9.42 -21.11 40.02
C GLN A 522 8.02 -20.80 40.57
N GLY A 523 7.70 -19.52 40.81
CA GLY A 523 6.29 -19.14 40.63
C GLY A 523 5.88 -19.59 39.23
N GLU A 524 4.69 -20.17 39.06
CA GLU A 524 4.20 -20.78 37.80
C GLU A 524 4.74 -20.01 36.59
N ALA A 525 5.79 -20.54 35.96
CA ALA A 525 6.49 -19.82 34.92
C ALA A 525 5.56 -19.77 33.71
N LYS A 526 5.07 -18.58 33.39
CA LYS A 526 4.12 -18.36 32.32
C LYS A 526 4.79 -17.76 31.10
N ALA A 527 4.42 -18.23 29.92
CA ALA A 527 4.64 -17.52 28.67
C ALA A 527 3.38 -16.73 28.31
N LEU A 528 3.55 -15.63 27.59
CA LEU A 528 2.45 -14.88 27.01
C LEU A 528 2.65 -14.75 25.50
N PHE A 529 1.66 -15.17 24.72
CA PHE A 529 1.63 -14.90 23.28
C PHE A 529 0.59 -13.82 22.99
N LEU A 530 1.08 -12.70 22.51
CA LEU A 530 0.29 -11.58 22.04
C LEU A 530 -0.15 -11.88 20.61
N GLY A 531 -1.43 -11.62 20.31
CA GLY A 531 -1.91 -11.58 18.94
C GLY A 531 -1.19 -10.54 18.08
N HIS A 532 -1.74 -10.23 16.92
CA HIS A 532 -1.02 -9.42 15.95
C HIS A 532 -0.65 -8.01 16.48
N LEU A 533 0.65 -7.73 16.61
CA LEU A 533 1.23 -6.46 17.08
C LEU A 533 1.53 -5.49 15.93
N GLY A 534 0.65 -5.44 14.95
CA GLY A 534 0.97 -4.76 13.69
C GLY A 534 1.30 -3.29 13.83
N TYR A 535 2.26 -2.88 13.02
CA TYR A 535 2.84 -1.55 13.06
C TYR A 535 2.24 -0.64 11.98
N TYR A 536 0.95 -0.32 12.10
CA TYR A 536 0.21 0.43 11.09
C TYR A 536 0.40 1.95 11.19
N PRO A 537 0.12 2.73 10.12
CA PRO A 537 0.26 4.18 10.14
C PRO A 537 -0.44 4.87 11.32
N ARG A 538 -1.64 4.41 11.72
CA ARG A 538 -2.34 4.97 12.89
C ARG A 538 -1.68 4.62 14.23
N VAL A 539 -1.10 3.43 14.37
CA VAL A 539 -0.36 3.02 15.58
C VAL A 539 0.90 3.87 15.71
N ARG A 540 1.58 4.12 14.58
CA ARG A 540 2.72 5.03 14.51
C ARG A 540 2.33 6.47 14.82
N GLU A 541 1.19 6.96 14.32
CA GLU A 541 0.67 8.29 14.67
C GLU A 541 0.45 8.42 16.19
N VAL A 542 -0.12 7.41 16.84
CA VAL A 542 -0.24 7.39 18.31
C VAL A 542 1.13 7.44 18.96
N ALA A 543 2.05 6.56 18.58
CA ALA A 543 3.40 6.54 19.14
C ALA A 543 4.14 7.88 18.95
N VAL A 544 3.98 8.52 17.79
CA VAL A 544 4.55 9.84 17.50
C VAL A 544 3.97 10.91 18.42
N ARG A 545 2.65 10.91 18.62
CA ARG A 545 1.95 11.91 19.43
C ARG A 545 2.09 11.70 20.94
N SER A 546 2.08 10.46 21.41
CA SER A 546 2.00 10.14 22.85
C SER A 546 3.31 9.60 23.45
N GLY A 547 4.35 9.39 22.64
CA GLY A 547 5.60 8.74 23.06
C GLY A 547 5.65 7.27 22.64
N ASP A 548 6.83 6.77 22.27
CA ASP A 548 6.95 5.40 21.76
C ASP A 548 6.71 4.37 22.88
N GLU A 549 7.19 4.66 24.09
CA GLU A 549 6.97 3.87 25.31
C GLU A 549 5.49 3.72 25.67
N ARG A 550 4.65 4.66 25.23
CA ARG A 550 3.22 4.62 25.48
C ARG A 550 2.55 3.41 24.84
N LEU A 551 3.15 2.84 23.79
CA LEU A 551 2.61 1.64 23.14
C LEU A 551 2.51 0.43 24.08
N VAL A 552 3.43 0.33 25.05
CA VAL A 552 3.57 -0.84 25.92
C VAL A 552 3.33 -0.51 27.40
N ALA A 553 2.97 0.73 27.74
CA ALA A 553 2.90 1.19 29.13
C ALA A 553 2.03 0.28 30.03
N GLY A 554 0.86 -0.13 29.55
CA GLY A 554 -0.06 -1.02 30.27
C GLY A 554 0.41 -2.47 30.39
N LEU A 555 1.42 -2.86 29.61
CA LEU A 555 2.01 -4.21 29.64
C LEU A 555 3.11 -4.29 30.70
N LEU A 556 3.80 -3.17 30.97
CA LEU A 556 4.99 -3.13 31.83
C LEU A 556 4.78 -3.70 33.23
N GLU A 557 3.60 -3.47 33.81
CA GLU A 557 3.27 -3.95 35.16
C GLU A 557 3.21 -5.48 35.22
N ARG A 558 2.70 -6.11 34.16
CA ARG A 558 2.57 -7.57 34.07
C ARG A 558 3.73 -8.24 33.38
N ALA A 559 4.58 -7.49 32.68
CA ALA A 559 5.65 -8.05 31.87
C ALA A 559 6.62 -8.93 32.67
N MET A 560 6.79 -8.62 33.97
CA MET A 560 7.68 -9.34 34.88
C MET A 560 7.12 -10.67 35.40
N SER A 561 5.80 -10.87 35.32
CA SER A 561 5.19 -12.16 35.73
C SER A 561 5.33 -13.25 34.66
N TYR A 562 5.87 -12.91 33.49
CA TYR A 562 6.06 -13.83 32.38
C TYR A 562 7.54 -14.12 32.15
N ALA A 563 7.89 -15.39 31.98
CA ALA A 563 9.23 -15.82 31.61
C ALA A 563 9.61 -15.30 30.21
N ALA A 564 8.65 -15.29 29.29
CA ALA A 564 8.78 -14.65 27.99
C ALA A 564 7.44 -14.12 27.48
N ILE A 565 7.51 -13.00 26.78
CA ILE A 565 6.40 -12.49 25.96
C ILE A 565 6.79 -12.62 24.49
N ILE A 566 5.88 -13.14 23.70
CA ILE A 566 6.02 -13.37 22.27
C ILE A 566 4.90 -12.62 21.57
N GLY A 567 5.16 -12.06 20.40
CA GLY A 567 4.13 -11.41 19.59
C GLY A 567 4.18 -11.82 18.14
N ASP A 568 3.09 -11.58 17.43
CA ASP A 568 3.01 -11.78 15.98
C ASP A 568 3.16 -10.45 15.21
N LEU A 569 4.16 -10.37 14.34
CA LEU A 569 4.44 -9.21 13.50
C LEU A 569 4.17 -9.54 12.02
N ARG A 570 2.95 -9.22 11.58
CA ARG A 570 2.56 -9.20 10.18
C ARG A 570 2.97 -7.86 9.55
N TYR A 571 3.65 -7.90 8.40
CA TYR A 571 4.07 -6.74 7.61
C TYR A 571 4.91 -5.69 8.34
N PRO A 572 6.24 -5.63 8.13
CA PRO A 572 6.98 -4.44 8.50
C PRO A 572 6.56 -3.23 7.60
N LEU A 573 6.34 -2.05 8.19
CA LEU A 573 5.70 -0.86 7.58
C LEU A 573 6.43 0.51 7.84
N GLY A 574 7.72 0.51 8.20
CA GLY A 574 8.59 1.72 8.17
C GLY A 574 9.56 1.86 6.98
N GLY A 575 9.76 3.10 6.49
CA GLY A 575 10.76 3.48 5.49
C GLY A 575 12.21 3.18 5.90
N ALA A 576 13.15 3.23 4.95
CA ALA A 576 14.58 3.12 5.25
C ALA A 576 15.07 4.24 6.16
N GLU A 577 14.46 5.41 6.00
CA GLU A 577 14.52 6.59 6.86
C GLU A 577 13.09 6.81 7.40
N ASP A 578 12.96 7.14 8.68
CA ASP A 578 11.66 7.08 9.37
C ASP A 578 10.93 8.46 9.36
N PRO A 579 10.32 8.91 8.25
CA PRO A 579 9.05 9.63 8.32
C PRO A 579 7.91 8.80 7.71
N LEU A 580 6.67 9.15 8.04
CA LEU A 580 5.49 8.31 7.80
C LEU A 580 5.23 8.05 6.31
N PRO A 581 4.93 6.80 5.89
CA PRO A 581 4.56 6.56 4.50
C PRO A 581 3.27 7.33 4.19
N PRO A 582 3.11 7.85 2.96
CA PRO A 582 1.83 8.39 2.50
C PRO A 582 0.72 7.34 2.71
N PRO A 583 -0.53 7.76 3.00
CA PRO A 583 -1.67 6.84 3.17
C PRO A 583 -1.92 5.90 1.98
N GLN A 584 -1.29 6.16 0.84
CA GLN A 584 -1.50 5.48 -0.44
C GLN A 584 -0.39 4.47 -0.80
N MET A 585 0.70 4.35 -0.03
CA MET A 585 1.79 3.41 -0.37
C MET A 585 1.54 2.01 0.21
N THR A 586 1.64 0.99 -0.66
CA THR A 586 1.33 -0.43 -0.35
C THR A 586 2.55 -1.36 -0.26
N SER A 587 3.77 -0.86 -0.51
CA SER A 587 4.97 -1.70 -0.49
C SER A 587 6.21 -0.84 -0.29
N GLU A 588 6.95 -1.04 0.81
CA GLU A 588 8.43 -1.02 0.88
C GLU A 588 9.04 -0.89 2.29
N TYR A 589 8.84 -1.80 3.26
CA TYR A 589 9.09 -1.34 4.62
C TYR A 589 9.62 -2.34 5.67
N SER A 590 10.53 -1.90 6.55
CA SER A 590 11.15 -2.65 7.68
C SER A 590 10.59 -2.23 9.05
N PHE A 591 10.64 -3.08 10.08
CA PHE A 591 10.23 -2.75 11.45
C PHE A 591 11.27 -1.85 12.13
N PRO A 592 10.93 -0.65 12.63
CA PRO A 592 11.95 0.28 13.14
C PRO A 592 12.60 -0.20 14.43
N VAL A 593 13.94 -0.05 14.52
CA VAL A 593 14.75 -0.40 15.71
C VAL A 593 14.18 0.19 17.00
N ARG A 594 13.70 1.45 16.97
CA ARG A 594 13.15 2.12 18.15
C ARG A 594 12.00 1.34 18.79
N PHE A 595 11.10 0.76 18.00
CA PHE A 595 10.00 -0.07 18.55
C PHE A 595 10.49 -1.40 19.03
N GLY A 596 11.50 -1.97 18.37
CA GLY A 596 12.22 -3.13 18.89
C GLY A 596 12.70 -2.86 20.32
N ASN A 597 13.36 -1.71 20.57
CA ASN A 597 13.83 -1.37 21.91
C ASN A 597 12.68 -1.18 22.91
N ILE A 598 11.58 -0.51 22.52
CA ILE A 598 10.40 -0.37 23.38
C ILE A 598 9.80 -1.74 23.73
N PHE A 599 9.65 -2.63 22.75
CA PHE A 599 9.10 -3.97 22.95
C PHE A 599 10.01 -4.83 23.83
N ALA A 600 11.33 -4.77 23.62
CA ALA A 600 12.30 -5.43 24.48
C ALA A 600 12.24 -4.91 25.92
N GLY A 601 12.06 -3.59 26.11
CA GLY A 601 11.83 -2.98 27.42
C GLY A 601 10.54 -3.42 28.11
N ALA A 602 9.58 -3.98 27.37
CA ALA A 602 8.36 -4.60 27.89
C ALA A 602 8.45 -6.14 27.97
N ASN A 603 9.67 -6.69 28.02
CA ASN A 603 9.95 -8.14 28.09
C ASN A 603 9.43 -8.96 26.90
N ILE A 604 9.20 -8.33 25.74
CA ILE A 604 8.94 -9.06 24.49
C ILE A 604 10.28 -9.60 23.99
N ARG A 605 10.45 -10.92 24.08
CA ARG A 605 11.72 -11.61 23.79
C ARG A 605 11.78 -12.20 22.42
N ALA A 606 10.62 -12.53 21.84
CA ALA A 606 10.55 -13.01 20.48
C ALA A 606 9.39 -12.39 19.72
N LEU A 607 9.56 -12.24 18.41
CA LEU A 607 8.50 -11.90 17.49
C LEU A 607 8.47 -12.91 16.36
N HIS A 608 7.29 -13.46 16.13
CA HIS A 608 7.01 -14.26 14.96
C HIS A 608 6.72 -13.34 13.77
N VAL A 609 7.45 -13.51 12.68
CA VAL A 609 7.27 -12.69 11.48
C VAL A 609 6.42 -13.46 10.48
N SER A 610 5.10 -13.34 10.62
CA SER A 610 4.13 -14.00 9.77
C SER A 610 4.05 -13.35 8.39
N ALA A 611 4.73 -13.96 7.42
CA ALA A 611 4.69 -13.54 6.03
C ALA A 611 4.67 -14.75 5.09
N SER A 612 3.76 -14.71 4.13
CA SER A 612 3.72 -15.65 3.02
C SER A 612 5.02 -15.56 2.19
N PRO A 613 5.46 -16.66 1.56
CA PRO A 613 6.60 -16.62 0.64
C PRO A 613 6.47 -15.54 -0.45
N ALA A 614 5.26 -15.30 -0.94
CA ALA A 614 4.99 -14.25 -1.93
C ALA A 614 5.28 -12.84 -1.36
N GLN A 615 4.88 -12.56 -0.12
CA GLN A 615 5.16 -11.27 0.53
C GLN A 615 6.66 -11.07 0.76
N ILE A 616 7.38 -12.13 1.17
CA ILE A 616 8.83 -12.08 1.33
C ILE A 616 9.52 -11.86 -0.02
N GLN A 617 9.06 -12.51 -1.08
CA GLN A 617 9.60 -12.34 -2.43
C GLN A 617 9.34 -10.94 -3.00
N ILE A 618 8.22 -10.32 -2.65
CA ILE A 618 7.91 -8.94 -3.06
C ILE A 618 8.92 -7.96 -2.44
N ASN A 619 9.39 -8.21 -1.21
CA ASN A 619 10.36 -7.32 -0.57
C ASN A 619 11.30 -8.03 0.43
N PRO A 620 12.31 -8.78 -0.04
CA PRO A 620 13.18 -9.55 0.83
C PRO A 620 14.05 -8.68 1.74
N ASP A 621 14.45 -7.49 1.28
CA ASP A 621 15.33 -6.57 2.02
C ASP A 621 14.64 -5.97 3.25
N ALA A 622 13.36 -5.62 3.13
CA ALA A 622 12.54 -5.16 4.24
C ALA A 622 12.46 -6.18 5.39
N PHE A 623 12.25 -7.45 5.05
CA PHE A 623 12.22 -8.53 6.02
C PHE A 623 13.60 -8.73 6.65
N LYS A 624 14.66 -8.80 5.84
CA LYS A 624 16.03 -8.94 6.35
C LYS A 624 16.41 -7.81 7.32
N LYS A 625 16.08 -6.56 6.97
CA LYS A 625 16.29 -5.40 7.83
C LYS A 625 15.44 -5.46 9.11
N THR A 626 14.21 -5.96 9.03
CA THR A 626 13.36 -6.21 10.21
C THR A 626 14.03 -7.19 11.17
N GLY A 627 14.52 -8.33 10.67
CA GLY A 627 15.27 -9.30 11.48
C GLY A 627 16.51 -8.67 12.14
N ALA A 628 17.28 -7.89 11.39
CA ALA A 628 18.45 -7.19 11.91
C ALA A 628 18.09 -6.16 13.01
N ASN A 629 17.01 -5.41 12.81
CA ASN A 629 16.54 -4.41 13.77
C ASN A 629 16.01 -5.05 15.07
N LEU A 630 15.33 -6.19 14.96
CA LEU A 630 14.88 -6.97 16.12
C LEU A 630 16.08 -7.58 16.86
N ALA A 631 17.05 -8.13 16.15
CA ALA A 631 18.29 -8.64 16.74
C ALA A 631 19.06 -7.54 17.49
N TYR A 632 19.16 -6.33 16.93
CA TYR A 632 19.75 -5.17 17.61
C TYR A 632 19.02 -4.82 18.92
N ALA A 633 17.69 -4.97 18.92
CA ALA A 633 16.85 -4.77 20.10
C ALA A 633 16.94 -5.91 21.13
N ASN A 634 17.67 -7.00 20.84
CA ASN A 634 17.70 -8.25 21.60
C ASN A 634 16.34 -8.99 21.61
N ILE A 635 15.66 -8.99 20.46
CA ILE A 635 14.43 -9.73 20.21
C ILE A 635 14.72 -10.84 19.19
N GLN A 636 14.46 -12.08 19.58
CA GLN A 636 14.55 -13.24 18.69
C GLN A 636 13.48 -13.16 17.60
N THR A 637 13.87 -13.43 16.36
CA THR A 637 12.91 -13.58 15.25
C THR A 637 12.57 -15.04 15.05
N ILE A 638 11.27 -15.37 15.08
CA ILE A 638 10.75 -16.70 14.75
C ILE A 638 10.25 -16.68 13.30
N GLY A 639 10.78 -17.59 12.47
CA GLY A 639 10.38 -17.81 11.08
C GLY A 639 11.33 -17.28 10.00
N ALA A 640 11.06 -17.61 8.74
CA ALA A 640 12.01 -17.51 7.62
C ALA A 640 12.21 -16.11 7.00
N VAL A 641 12.45 -15.10 7.84
CA VAL A 641 13.33 -14.00 7.40
C VAL A 641 14.73 -14.60 7.22
N SER A 642 15.50 -14.24 6.20
CA SER A 642 16.82 -14.84 5.91
C SER A 642 17.74 -14.82 7.14
N GLY A 643 17.76 -15.90 7.93
CA GLY A 643 18.49 -16.00 9.21
C GLY A 643 17.64 -16.12 10.50
N GLY A 644 16.31 -16.15 10.45
CA GLY A 644 15.44 -16.36 11.63
C GLY A 644 15.41 -17.82 12.09
N VAL A 645 15.14 -18.04 13.39
CA VAL A 645 15.10 -19.40 13.95
C VAL A 645 13.72 -20.00 13.68
N ARG A 646 13.68 -21.23 13.16
CA ARG A 646 12.41 -21.95 12.92
C ARG A 646 11.79 -22.51 14.20
N ILE A 647 12.63 -22.69 15.23
CA ILE A 647 12.26 -23.25 16.52
C ILE A 647 12.81 -22.28 17.58
N ALA A 648 11.95 -21.68 18.38
CA ALA A 648 12.37 -20.96 19.57
C ALA A 648 11.97 -21.75 20.81
N GLU A 649 12.68 -21.52 21.91
CA GLU A 649 12.47 -22.23 23.17
C GLU A 649 12.14 -21.21 24.25
N THR A 650 11.23 -21.58 25.14
CA THR A 650 10.95 -20.81 26.36
C THR A 650 10.94 -21.76 27.53
N GLN A 651 11.86 -21.55 28.46
CA GLN A 651 11.92 -22.33 29.68
C GLN A 651 10.79 -21.90 30.63
N LEU A 652 9.89 -22.83 30.95
CA LEU A 652 8.76 -22.66 31.87
C LEU A 652 8.92 -23.65 33.02
N GLY A 653 9.64 -23.22 34.07
CA GLY A 653 10.01 -24.09 35.19
C GLY A 653 11.07 -25.09 34.75
N GLU A 654 10.86 -26.37 35.01
CA GLU A 654 11.77 -27.46 34.59
C GLU A 654 11.56 -27.90 33.13
N ARG A 655 10.53 -27.38 32.46
CA ARG A 655 10.12 -27.82 31.13
C ARG A 655 10.36 -26.75 30.08
N VAL A 656 10.55 -27.18 28.85
CA VAL A 656 10.74 -26.30 27.69
C VAL A 656 9.45 -26.26 26.88
N LEU A 657 9.01 -25.05 26.53
CA LEU A 657 7.98 -24.81 25.53
C LEU A 657 8.64 -24.51 24.19
N HIS A 658 8.29 -25.29 23.16
CA HIS A 658 8.86 -25.17 21.82
C HIS A 658 7.92 -24.42 20.87
N TRP A 659 8.41 -23.34 20.26
CA TRP A 659 7.66 -22.52 19.30
C TRP A 659 8.15 -22.80 17.89
N VAL A 660 7.29 -23.30 17.01
CA VAL A 660 7.70 -23.75 15.68
C VAL A 660 6.97 -22.98 14.59
N ASP A 661 7.72 -22.29 13.72
CA ASP A 661 7.16 -21.64 12.52
C ASP A 661 6.83 -22.68 11.46
N TYR A 662 5.57 -22.65 11.02
CA TYR A 662 5.08 -23.46 9.91
C TYR A 662 4.20 -22.62 9.00
N ARG A 663 4.34 -22.81 7.69
CA ARG A 663 3.60 -22.02 6.70
C ARG A 663 2.65 -22.87 5.90
N GLU A 664 1.47 -22.34 5.61
CA GLU A 664 0.49 -23.01 4.76
C GLU A 664 1.10 -23.36 3.40
N GLY A 665 1.11 -24.65 3.07
CA GLY A 665 1.69 -25.18 1.83
C GLY A 665 3.12 -25.70 1.95
N GLU A 666 3.79 -25.57 3.10
CA GLU A 666 5.06 -26.25 3.35
C GLU A 666 4.90 -27.77 3.48
N ASN A 667 6.02 -28.49 3.36
CA ASN A 667 6.04 -29.93 3.53
C ASN A 667 5.93 -30.28 5.03
N LEU A 668 4.81 -30.90 5.41
CA LEU A 668 4.52 -31.32 6.78
C LEU A 668 5.54 -32.32 7.34
N ASP A 669 6.21 -33.12 6.51
CA ASP A 669 7.21 -34.09 6.99
C ASP A 669 8.45 -33.40 7.58
N VAL A 670 8.79 -32.20 7.08
CA VAL A 670 9.87 -31.38 7.65
C VAL A 670 9.50 -30.94 9.06
N LEU A 671 8.24 -30.54 9.29
CA LEU A 671 7.76 -30.21 10.63
C LEU A 671 7.79 -31.43 11.54
N ARG A 672 7.26 -32.58 11.09
CA ARG A 672 7.26 -33.83 11.86
C ARG A 672 8.67 -34.20 12.33
N GLN A 673 9.64 -34.16 11.43
CA GLN A 673 11.04 -34.43 11.76
C GLN A 673 11.59 -33.43 12.79
N ALA A 674 11.26 -32.15 12.64
CA ALA A 674 11.70 -31.10 13.55
C ALA A 674 11.15 -31.26 14.97
N ILE A 675 9.89 -31.68 15.12
CA ILE A 675 9.21 -31.75 16.43
C ILE A 675 9.30 -33.12 17.10
N THR A 676 9.67 -34.18 16.36
CA THR A 676 9.80 -35.55 16.89
C THR A 676 10.66 -35.65 18.15
N PRO A 677 11.84 -34.99 18.25
CA PRO A 677 12.64 -35.06 19.46
C PRO A 677 11.90 -34.53 20.70
N PHE A 678 11.13 -33.46 20.55
CA PHE A 678 10.41 -32.82 21.66
C PHE A 678 9.18 -33.63 22.07
N THR A 679 8.40 -34.07 21.08
CA THR A 679 7.19 -34.86 21.35
C THR A 679 7.53 -36.23 21.94
N SER A 680 8.66 -36.83 21.55
CA SER A 680 9.16 -38.08 22.15
C SER A 680 9.56 -37.92 23.62
N ASN A 681 9.93 -36.71 24.03
CA ASN A 681 10.26 -36.36 25.42
C ASN A 681 9.05 -35.82 26.20
N ASN A 682 7.84 -35.87 25.63
CA ASN A 682 6.62 -35.30 26.22
C ASN A 682 6.77 -33.80 26.55
N GLU A 683 7.49 -33.07 25.70
CA GLU A 683 7.61 -31.62 25.76
C GLU A 683 6.56 -30.96 24.86
N PRO A 684 5.87 -29.91 25.34
CA PRO A 684 4.81 -29.28 24.56
C PRO A 684 5.36 -28.47 23.38
N VAL A 685 4.66 -28.59 22.25
CA VAL A 685 5.00 -27.91 21.00
C VAL A 685 3.86 -26.99 20.59
N VAL A 686 4.17 -25.72 20.39
CA VAL A 686 3.28 -24.69 19.84
C VAL A 686 3.67 -24.41 18.40
N VAL A 687 2.74 -24.62 17.47
CA VAL A 687 2.96 -24.28 16.06
C VAL A 687 2.36 -22.90 15.76
N LEU A 688 3.20 -22.00 15.26
CA LEU A 688 2.81 -20.70 14.72
C LEU A 688 2.55 -20.87 13.22
N LEU A 689 1.27 -20.97 12.86
CA LEU A 689 0.83 -21.30 11.50
C LEU A 689 0.58 -20.02 10.70
N SER A 690 1.49 -19.67 9.78
CA SER A 690 1.32 -18.54 8.86
C SER A 690 0.42 -18.93 7.69
N TRP A 691 -0.75 -18.29 7.57
CA TRP A 691 -1.70 -18.55 6.48
C TRP A 691 -1.29 -17.92 5.14
N ASP A 692 -1.69 -18.54 4.03
CA ASP A 692 -1.64 -17.92 2.70
C ASP A 692 -2.87 -17.02 2.50
N GLU A 693 -2.63 -15.71 2.50
CA GLU A 693 -3.68 -14.70 2.37
C GLU A 693 -4.47 -14.80 1.05
N LYS A 694 -3.88 -15.38 0.00
CA LYS A 694 -4.57 -15.58 -1.29
C LYS A 694 -5.78 -16.51 -1.15
N GLN A 695 -5.80 -17.36 -0.12
CA GLN A 695 -6.87 -18.32 0.12
C GLN A 695 -7.98 -17.77 1.04
N GLY A 696 -7.92 -16.48 1.39
CA GLY A 696 -8.98 -15.76 2.11
C GLY A 696 -8.86 -15.80 3.63
N LYS A 697 -9.83 -15.15 4.30
CA LYS A 697 -9.84 -14.88 5.76
C LYS A 697 -10.71 -15.85 6.57
N VAL A 698 -11.05 -17.00 6.01
CA VAL A 698 -11.97 -17.96 6.65
C VAL A 698 -11.31 -19.32 6.80
N MET A 699 -11.79 -20.09 7.77
CA MET A 699 -11.51 -21.51 7.87
C MET A 699 -12.08 -22.24 6.65
N THR A 700 -11.25 -23.01 5.96
CA THR A 700 -11.69 -23.89 4.86
C THR A 700 -11.54 -25.35 5.27
N PRO A 701 -12.27 -26.30 4.64
CA PRO A 701 -12.07 -27.73 4.91
C PRO A 701 -10.62 -28.18 4.73
N LYS A 702 -9.87 -27.57 3.80
CA LYS A 702 -8.45 -27.85 3.58
C LYS A 702 -7.58 -27.38 4.75
N ARG A 703 -7.86 -26.19 5.30
CA ARG A 703 -7.17 -25.67 6.49
C ARG A 703 -7.49 -26.49 7.73
N GLU A 704 -8.73 -26.92 7.88
CA GLU A 704 -9.12 -27.80 8.97
C GLU A 704 -8.42 -29.17 8.88
N ALA A 705 -8.30 -29.74 7.67
CA ALA A 705 -7.53 -30.97 7.45
C ALA A 705 -6.04 -30.77 7.79
N LEU A 706 -5.43 -29.66 7.36
CA LEU A 706 -4.05 -29.34 7.70
C LEU A 706 -3.84 -29.24 9.22
N VAL A 707 -4.75 -28.57 9.95
CA VAL A 707 -4.66 -28.45 11.40
C VAL A 707 -4.80 -29.81 12.06
N ARG A 708 -5.68 -30.67 11.56
CA ARG A 708 -5.80 -32.05 12.03
C ARG A 708 -4.49 -32.83 11.83
N ASP A 709 -3.84 -32.66 10.69
CA ASP A 709 -2.54 -33.29 10.41
C ASP A 709 -1.42 -32.77 11.33
N LEU A 710 -1.44 -31.48 11.69
CA LEU A 710 -0.54 -30.88 12.68
C LEU A 710 -0.76 -31.49 14.07
N VAL A 711 -2.02 -31.61 14.50
CA VAL A 711 -2.38 -32.23 15.78
C VAL A 711 -1.92 -33.69 15.83
N GLN A 712 -2.13 -34.45 14.76
CA GLN A 712 -1.66 -35.83 14.63
C GLN A 712 -0.13 -35.96 14.68
N ALA A 713 0.61 -34.90 14.38
CA ALA A 713 2.07 -34.87 14.52
C ALA A 713 2.54 -34.67 15.98
N GLY A 714 1.62 -34.52 16.95
CA GLY A 714 1.93 -34.36 18.37
C GLY A 714 1.97 -32.91 18.85
N VAL A 715 1.45 -31.96 18.05
CA VAL A 715 1.38 -30.54 18.42
C VAL A 715 0.40 -30.32 19.56
N SER A 716 0.81 -29.52 20.56
CA SER A 716 0.01 -29.23 21.78
C SER A 716 -0.88 -28.01 21.64
N LEU A 717 -0.56 -27.09 20.73
CA LEU A 717 -1.31 -25.87 20.45
C LEU A 717 -0.99 -25.37 19.04
N VAL A 718 -2.01 -24.94 18.28
CA VAL A 718 -1.82 -24.27 16.99
C VAL A 718 -2.33 -22.84 17.07
N ILE A 719 -1.47 -21.87 16.73
CA ILE A 719 -1.80 -20.45 16.67
C ILE A 719 -1.65 -19.97 15.22
N GLY A 720 -2.77 -19.64 14.59
CA GLY A 720 -2.82 -19.04 13.28
C GLY A 720 -2.38 -17.58 13.31
N THR A 721 -1.52 -17.22 12.36
CA THR A 721 -0.89 -15.91 12.24
C THR A 721 -0.95 -15.43 10.79
N GLY A 722 -0.63 -14.16 10.54
CA GLY A 722 -0.57 -13.65 9.17
C GLY A 722 -1.92 -13.31 8.53
N VAL A 723 -3.04 -13.36 9.26
CA VAL A 723 -4.36 -12.91 8.79
C VAL A 723 -4.99 -11.89 9.73
N MET A 724 -5.54 -10.81 9.17
CA MET A 724 -6.47 -9.92 9.88
C MET A 724 -7.87 -10.51 9.81
N ALA A 725 -8.09 -11.55 10.63
CA ALA A 725 -9.38 -12.15 10.87
C ALA A 725 -9.81 -11.89 12.32
N PRO A 726 -11.13 -11.80 12.60
CA PRO A 726 -11.63 -11.80 13.96
C PRO A 726 -11.08 -12.99 14.77
N PHE A 727 -11.05 -12.84 16.09
CA PHE A 727 -10.74 -13.95 16.98
C PHE A 727 -11.66 -15.15 16.71
N GLU A 728 -11.07 -16.31 16.44
CA GLU A 728 -11.77 -17.56 16.20
C GLU A 728 -10.95 -18.70 16.80
N GLN A 729 -11.61 -19.55 17.59
CA GLN A 729 -11.00 -20.71 18.23
C GLN A 729 -11.83 -21.99 18.02
N LYS A 730 -11.16 -23.14 18.04
CA LYS A 730 -11.78 -24.46 17.98
C LYS A 730 -10.91 -25.49 18.69
N LEU A 731 -11.52 -26.59 19.12
CA LEU A 731 -10.79 -27.81 19.48
C LEU A 731 -10.73 -28.74 18.27
N VAL A 732 -9.53 -29.17 17.89
CA VAL A 732 -9.32 -30.19 16.86
C VAL A 732 -8.68 -31.39 17.54
N ASP A 733 -9.43 -32.49 17.64
CA ASP A 733 -9.04 -33.72 18.33
C ASP A 733 -8.53 -33.48 19.76
N GLY A 734 -9.18 -32.55 20.47
CA GLY A 734 -8.87 -32.18 21.86
C GLY A 734 -7.75 -31.14 22.02
N VAL A 735 -7.07 -30.77 20.94
CA VAL A 735 -6.02 -29.74 20.94
C VAL A 735 -6.61 -28.37 20.61
N PRO A 736 -6.32 -27.31 21.41
CA PRO A 736 -6.74 -25.96 21.09
C PRO A 736 -6.08 -25.46 19.80
N PHE A 737 -6.91 -24.83 18.98
CA PHE A 737 -6.49 -24.19 17.75
C PHE A 737 -7.14 -22.82 17.64
N TYR A 738 -6.31 -21.81 17.45
CA TYR A 738 -6.73 -20.43 17.23
C TYR A 738 -6.48 -20.07 15.78
N PHE A 739 -7.51 -19.79 14.99
CA PHE A 739 -7.33 -19.38 13.59
C PHE A 739 -6.67 -18.00 13.48
N SER A 740 -7.05 -17.10 14.39
CA SER A 740 -6.51 -15.76 14.57
C SER A 740 -6.74 -15.34 16.01
N LEU A 741 -5.79 -14.60 16.59
CA LEU A 741 -5.94 -13.95 17.90
C LEU A 741 -6.49 -12.52 17.79
N GLY A 742 -6.80 -12.07 16.57
CA GLY A 742 -7.07 -10.67 16.28
C GLY A 742 -5.80 -9.81 16.29
N SER A 743 -5.99 -8.50 16.24
CA SER A 743 -4.91 -7.51 16.24
C SER A 743 -5.01 -6.63 17.46
N ALA A 744 -3.92 -6.52 18.22
CA ALA A 744 -3.84 -5.67 19.40
C ALA A 744 -4.27 -4.21 19.11
N PHE A 745 -4.12 -3.79 17.85
CA PHE A 745 -4.41 -2.44 17.37
C PHE A 745 -5.65 -2.36 16.46
N GLU A 746 -6.42 -3.44 16.32
CA GLU A 746 -7.55 -3.55 15.37
C GLU A 746 -8.59 -2.43 15.55
N LYS A 747 -8.97 -2.16 16.81
CA LYS A 747 -9.91 -1.09 17.16
C LYS A 747 -9.43 0.27 16.68
N PHE A 748 -8.12 0.52 16.75
CA PHE A 748 -7.53 1.78 16.34
C PHE A 748 -7.46 1.90 14.80
N GLN A 749 -7.22 0.78 14.11
CA GLN A 749 -7.17 0.74 12.65
C GLN A 749 -8.54 0.90 12.01
N THR A 750 -9.52 0.13 12.50
CA THR A 750 -10.82 0.00 11.85
C THR A 750 -11.89 0.89 12.47
N GLY A 751 -11.66 1.40 13.69
CA GLY A 751 -12.69 2.05 14.50
C GLY A 751 -13.70 1.07 15.11
N ASP A 752 -13.59 -0.22 14.78
CA ASP A 752 -14.52 -1.25 15.22
C ASP A 752 -14.12 -1.78 16.61
N ALA A 753 -14.81 -1.30 17.62
CA ALA A 753 -14.61 -1.72 19.00
C ALA A 753 -15.20 -3.10 19.31
N SER A 754 -15.97 -3.71 18.39
CA SER A 754 -16.60 -5.02 18.60
C SER A 754 -15.64 -6.18 18.38
N LYS A 755 -14.53 -5.95 17.69
CA LYS A 755 -13.52 -6.98 17.42
C LYS A 755 -12.72 -7.30 18.67
N LYS A 756 -12.82 -8.55 19.11
CA LYS A 756 -12.03 -9.10 20.21
C LYS A 756 -10.60 -9.35 19.75
N SER A 757 -9.64 -8.93 20.58
CA SER A 757 -8.23 -9.32 20.47
C SER A 757 -7.83 -10.03 21.75
N VAL A 758 -7.08 -11.12 21.60
CA VAL A 758 -6.77 -12.04 22.69
C VAL A 758 -5.27 -12.23 22.79
N ALA A 759 -4.77 -12.33 24.03
CA ALA A 759 -3.46 -12.87 24.35
C ALA A 759 -3.63 -14.25 24.98
N LEU A 760 -2.69 -15.15 24.76
CA LEU A 760 -2.69 -16.49 25.32
C LEU A 760 -1.63 -16.56 26.42
N GLU A 761 -2.07 -16.74 27.65
CA GLU A 761 -1.22 -17.07 28.79
C GLU A 761 -1.03 -18.58 28.84
N MET A 762 0.21 -19.03 28.89
CA MET A 762 0.58 -20.44 28.78
C MET A 762 1.45 -20.86 29.95
N GLN A 763 1.15 -22.03 30.51
CA GLN A 763 1.98 -22.68 31.52
C GLN A 763 2.02 -24.18 31.26
N ILE A 764 3.02 -24.86 31.81
CA ILE A 764 3.14 -26.31 31.69
C ILE A 764 2.83 -26.92 33.07
N SER A 765 1.83 -27.78 33.13
CA SER A 765 1.45 -28.47 34.36
C SER A 765 2.57 -29.41 34.83
N LEU A 766 2.50 -29.87 36.07
CA LEU A 766 3.47 -30.84 36.62
C LEU A 766 3.52 -32.14 35.79
N GLU A 767 2.39 -32.53 35.21
CA GLU A 767 2.26 -33.69 34.32
C GLU A 767 2.83 -33.44 32.91
N GLY A 768 3.18 -32.20 32.58
CA GLY A 768 3.74 -31.82 31.28
C GLY A 768 2.75 -31.33 30.27
N LYS A 769 1.50 -31.15 30.68
CA LYS A 769 0.46 -30.69 29.78
C LYS A 769 0.55 -29.17 29.63
N LEU A 770 0.48 -28.70 28.39
CA LEU A 770 0.32 -27.27 28.12
C LEU A 770 -1.09 -26.83 28.54
N GLU A 771 -1.15 -25.88 29.45
CA GLU A 771 -2.37 -25.19 29.85
C GLU A 771 -2.40 -23.80 29.22
N VAL A 772 -3.55 -23.43 28.64
CA VAL A 772 -3.72 -22.18 27.90
C VAL A 772 -4.90 -21.42 28.48
N ALA A 773 -4.68 -20.17 28.88
CA ALA A 773 -5.70 -19.26 29.35
C ALA A 773 -5.78 -18.05 28.41
N GLU A 774 -6.99 -17.75 27.92
CA GLU A 774 -7.23 -16.54 27.14
C GLU A 774 -7.27 -15.31 28.05
N LYS A 775 -6.60 -14.24 27.63
CA LYS A 775 -6.69 -12.92 28.25
C LYS A 775 -7.15 -11.91 27.21
N ASN A 776 -7.96 -10.94 27.61
CA ASN A 776 -8.38 -9.88 26.71
C ASN A 776 -7.22 -8.92 26.47
N LEU A 777 -6.86 -8.70 25.21
CA LEU A 777 -5.82 -7.77 24.82
C LEU A 777 -6.47 -6.49 24.34
N ASN A 778 -6.25 -5.39 25.06
CA ASN A 778 -6.82 -4.10 24.73
C ASN A 778 -5.72 -3.08 24.46
N PHE A 779 -5.98 -2.15 23.54
CA PHE A 779 -5.11 -1.01 23.31
C PHE A 779 -5.91 0.28 23.43
N THR A 780 -5.42 1.21 24.23
CA THR A 780 -5.97 2.57 24.35
C THR A 780 -4.83 3.58 24.20
N ALA A 781 -5.13 4.78 23.69
CA ALA A 781 -4.12 5.84 23.61
C ALA A 781 -3.63 6.26 25.01
N GLU A 782 -4.52 6.12 26.01
CA GLU A 782 -4.31 6.51 27.40
C GLU A 782 -3.57 5.47 28.23
N LYS A 783 -3.44 4.21 27.78
CA LYS A 783 -2.80 3.18 28.59
C LYS A 783 -1.84 2.28 27.82
N GLY A 784 -1.84 2.35 26.49
CA GLY A 784 -1.06 1.44 25.66
C GLY A 784 -1.69 0.06 25.61
N LEU A 785 -0.85 -0.95 25.37
CA LEU A 785 -1.23 -2.36 25.36
C LEU A 785 -1.50 -2.83 26.79
N GLU A 786 -2.70 -3.35 27.05
CA GLU A 786 -3.14 -3.86 28.34
C GLU A 786 -3.62 -5.29 28.23
N ILE A 787 -3.25 -6.10 29.23
CA ILE A 787 -3.80 -7.44 29.43
C ILE A 787 -4.90 -7.32 30.48
N LEU A 788 -6.13 -7.54 30.07
CA LEU A 788 -7.28 -7.59 30.94
C LEU A 788 -7.63 -9.05 31.26
N PRO A 789 -8.21 -9.33 32.45
CA PRO A 789 -8.68 -10.66 32.82
C PRO A 789 -9.58 -11.32 31.77
#